data_AF-A0A3B0CC54-F1
#
_entry.id   AF-A0A3B0CC54-F1
#
_cell.length_a   1.000
_cell.length_b   1.000
_cell.length_c   1.000
_cell.angle_alpha   90.00
_cell.angle_beta   90.00
_cell.angle_gamma   90.00
#
_symmetry.space_group_name_H-M   'P 1'
#
loop_
_entity.id
_entity.type
_entity.pdbx_description
1 polymer ?
#
loop_
_entity_poly.entity_id
_entity_poly.type
_entity_poly.pdbx_seq_one_letter_code
_entity_poly.pdbx_strand_id
1 'polypeptide(L)'
;MSRHVYGKSTTAKTRHEIADTSSMLYWLTLFFVVFFLFFSSFQTALFNGESNQVYAVNSFERPIITAVLWCSIILLLAAVFFIKHWSLNNHADLLSVLVWFIPLAYVLASFNAASSHLSTKMILLQVMYATFFVLGVYLTKNNLSNTIIINSIMICGYAVVLYGILNLLGNAYSRDGVMLTDQGLRLTSVFQYANAYAAFLMALLFAGIYLLIHSRTWYSIILHSVMLVPILLSFFLTLSRGGLVVLPIILVLVLPFLPLKKQLLFILYLIISTLASLTITDRMDALGNDIVKRVLATRTVEDKVTLLGLSDPKVMDGFITFILATLALALVVTLIQKFVAPRFLDKSISWLSFKYSAFLLPVIAVVVGSIGAYLLLSDSPIRKMLPDTLEQRIDNINFEQHSVLERTTFYKDSFKLIKDYPILGVGGGGWAALYEKYQNNPYTSRQTHNFFLQFWIEVGTLGIIILAAFLLYIFYQYVRSYIKGDEASRKDKFVFYIIALSLLIHSTIDFEMSYGFIAALVYLCLGGMASGISSNQLSIAKHPWAAKVKLGYPILLGIIAITAFIMSAIQFSGNNKYALSLKNAAAQKPLQEIMNPLNKALELQPHHPDYVATKVGFLTQLYSQNKDEAMFNEAIQLLQETKRHITNNKILFGQELDLYSMKNDQTKMLSLVQEGLQQFPWDNALYERSATLNLMFYDQLRATNKAQAESYSNKVIETYNTALQKVKHLETLPKGQMQGAAFNLTPNIISSAAQIYIAHGDNQAAETILKSSIGGSLDDANTQLLVRLYLVSIMKQGRSDQDLYNKLIAKNANERAQIDNMLKTAP
;
A
#
# COMPACT_ATOMS: atom_id res chain seq x y z
N MET A 1 13.60 67.74 23.14
CA MET A 1 13.27 66.58 23.98
C MET A 1 11.79 66.24 23.81
N SER A 2 11.46 65.15 23.12
CA SER A 2 10.25 64.36 23.39
C SER A 2 10.42 63.00 22.71
N ARG A 3 10.55 61.94 23.52
CA ARG A 3 10.64 60.55 23.04
C ARG A 3 9.23 60.10 22.66
N HIS A 4 9.01 59.72 21.41
CA HIS A 4 7.84 58.93 21.04
C HIS A 4 8.01 57.50 21.55
N VAL A 5 7.17 57.14 22.51
CA VAL A 5 7.04 55.79 23.03
C VAL A 5 6.24 54.98 22.01
N TYR A 6 6.86 53.96 21.42
CA TYR A 6 6.20 52.96 20.60
C TYR A 6 5.22 52.17 21.47
N GLY A 7 3.93 52.41 21.31
CA GLY A 7 2.88 51.54 21.82
C GLY A 7 2.93 50.19 21.10
N LYS A 8 3.03 49.10 21.87
CA LYS A 8 2.74 47.74 21.39
C LYS A 8 1.37 47.73 20.74
N SER A 9 1.30 47.47 19.44
CA SER A 9 0.07 47.09 18.76
C SER A 9 -0.38 45.73 19.33
N THR A 10 -1.29 45.76 20.29
CA THR A 10 -2.14 44.62 20.59
C THR A 10 -3.06 44.44 19.39
N THR A 11 -2.76 43.46 18.54
CA THR A 11 -3.68 43.02 17.48
C THR A 11 -5.02 42.67 18.13
N ALA A 12 -6.04 43.50 17.88
CA ALA A 12 -7.40 43.25 18.31
C ALA A 12 -7.84 41.91 17.69
N LYS A 13 -8.04 40.88 18.53
CA LYS A 13 -8.72 39.65 18.11
C LYS A 13 -10.04 40.07 17.46
N THR A 14 -10.25 39.70 16.21
CA THR A 14 -11.49 40.06 15.52
C THR A 14 -12.66 39.39 16.25
N ARG A 15 -13.82 40.07 16.35
CA ARG A 15 -15.01 39.58 17.08
C ARG A 15 -15.41 38.13 16.70
N HIS A 16 -15.09 37.70 15.48
CA HIS A 16 -15.30 36.33 14.99
C HIS A 16 -14.36 35.28 15.60
N GLU A 17 -13.06 35.58 15.78
CA GLU A 17 -12.11 34.63 16.40
C GLU A 17 -12.44 34.33 17.87
N ILE A 18 -13.04 35.30 18.57
CA ILE A 18 -13.48 35.15 19.97
C ILE A 18 -14.77 34.30 20.05
N ALA A 19 -15.68 34.42 19.07
CA ALA A 19 -16.95 33.70 19.03
C ALA A 19 -16.81 32.21 18.72
N ASP A 20 -15.82 31.81 17.90
CA ASP A 20 -15.63 30.39 17.54
C ASP A 20 -15.02 29.58 18.68
N THR A 21 -14.08 30.16 19.45
CA THR A 21 -13.38 29.48 20.55
C THR A 21 -14.21 29.27 21.82
N SER A 22 -15.40 29.88 21.92
CA SER A 22 -16.35 29.63 23.01
C SER A 22 -17.30 28.46 22.72
N SER A 23 -17.30 27.93 21.49
CA SER A 23 -18.14 26.80 21.10
C SER A 23 -17.59 25.47 21.61
N MET A 24 -18.39 24.71 22.36
CA MET A 24 -18.03 23.34 22.76
C MET A 24 -17.83 22.42 21.55
N LEU A 25 -18.62 22.62 20.48
CA LEU A 25 -18.50 21.85 19.24
C LEU A 25 -17.12 22.04 18.58
N TYR A 26 -16.60 23.27 18.61
CA TYR A 26 -15.27 23.58 18.09
C TYR A 26 -14.19 22.78 18.81
N TRP A 27 -14.16 22.81 20.14
CA TRP A 27 -13.18 22.07 20.94
C TRP A 27 -13.31 20.55 20.78
N LEU A 28 -14.54 20.03 20.64
CA LEU A 28 -14.77 18.61 20.38
C LEU A 28 -14.21 18.18 19.03
N THR A 29 -14.40 18.97 17.96
CA THR A 29 -13.81 18.70 16.64
C THR A 29 -12.28 18.76 16.66
N LEU A 30 -11.70 19.73 17.38
CA LEU A 30 -10.25 19.83 17.56
C LEU A 30 -9.69 18.64 18.35
N PHE A 31 -10.33 18.28 19.46
CA PHE A 31 -9.96 17.11 20.26
C PHE A 31 -9.99 15.84 19.40
N PHE A 32 -11.02 15.66 18.57
CA PHE A 32 -11.09 14.52 17.67
C PHE A 32 -9.93 14.48 16.68
N VAL A 33 -9.56 15.59 16.04
CA VAL A 33 -8.42 15.60 15.11
C VAL A 33 -7.13 15.19 15.84
N VAL A 34 -6.89 15.74 17.03
CA VAL A 34 -5.71 15.36 17.85
C VAL A 34 -5.78 13.88 18.23
N PHE A 35 -6.89 13.43 18.80
CA PHE A 35 -7.09 12.04 19.20
C PHE A 35 -6.90 11.08 18.03
N PHE A 36 -7.47 11.40 16.86
CA PHE A 36 -7.34 10.59 15.66
C PHE A 36 -5.88 10.44 15.24
N LEU A 37 -5.09 11.52 15.22
CA LEU A 37 -3.66 11.43 14.83
C LEU A 37 -2.92 10.41 15.70
N PHE A 38 -3.09 10.48 17.02
CA PHE A 38 -2.48 9.51 17.93
C PHE A 38 -3.09 8.11 17.77
N PHE A 39 -4.40 7.96 17.89
CA PHE A 39 -5.05 6.64 17.81
C PHE A 39 -4.77 5.93 16.48
N SER A 40 -5.02 6.58 15.35
CA SER A 40 -4.91 5.95 14.02
C SER A 40 -3.48 5.55 13.67
N SER A 41 -2.47 6.34 14.06
CA SER A 41 -1.06 6.01 13.79
C SER A 41 -0.65 4.67 14.41
N PHE A 42 -1.16 4.32 15.60
CA PHE A 42 -0.84 3.05 16.29
C PHE A 42 -1.80 1.90 15.96
N GLN A 43 -2.78 2.10 15.08
CA GLN A 43 -3.65 1.04 14.53
C GLN A 43 -3.13 0.57 13.15
N THR A 44 -1.84 0.22 13.09
CA THR A 44 -1.10 -0.03 11.83
C THR A 44 -1.26 1.13 10.83
N ALA A 45 -1.26 2.38 11.33
CA ALA A 45 -1.54 3.60 10.55
C ALA A 45 -2.81 3.54 9.67
N LEU A 46 -3.78 2.69 10.05
CA LEU A 46 -5.00 2.33 9.31
C LEU A 46 -4.74 1.90 7.86
N PHE A 47 -3.77 0.99 7.68
CA PHE A 47 -3.44 0.36 6.40
C PHE A 47 -4.67 -0.23 5.70
N ASN A 48 -4.99 0.25 4.50
CA ASN A 48 -6.04 -0.31 3.65
C ASN A 48 -5.46 -1.35 2.67
N GLY A 49 -5.13 -2.52 3.21
CA GLY A 49 -4.78 -3.70 2.43
C GLY A 49 -5.61 -4.91 2.86
N GLU A 50 -5.86 -5.85 1.95
CA GLU A 50 -6.40 -7.16 2.31
C GLU A 50 -5.28 -8.05 2.83
N SER A 51 -5.49 -8.72 3.97
CA SER A 51 -4.54 -9.69 4.51
C SER A 51 -4.82 -11.06 3.89
N ASN A 52 -3.81 -11.72 3.31
CA ASN A 52 -3.93 -13.10 2.80
C ASN A 52 -3.95 -14.17 3.92
N GLN A 53 -4.22 -13.79 5.17
CA GLN A 53 -4.20 -14.74 6.29
C GLN A 53 -5.60 -15.28 6.56
N VAL A 54 -5.80 -16.52 6.16
CA VAL A 54 -7.03 -17.33 6.28
C VAL A 54 -7.57 -17.44 7.73
N TYR A 55 -6.80 -17.01 8.76
CA TYR A 55 -7.20 -17.11 10.17
C TYR A 55 -6.99 -15.84 11.02
N ALA A 56 -6.56 -14.72 10.42
CA ALA A 56 -6.49 -13.44 11.14
C ALA A 56 -7.71 -12.61 10.74
N VAL A 57 -8.73 -12.55 11.60
CA VAL A 57 -9.94 -11.75 11.36
C VAL A 57 -9.54 -10.33 10.96
N ASN A 58 -9.76 -9.97 9.69
CA ASN A 58 -9.80 -8.61 9.15
C ASN A 58 -9.05 -7.58 9.99
N SER A 59 -7.74 -7.82 10.21
CA SER A 59 -6.94 -7.09 11.21
C SER A 59 -6.90 -5.59 10.91
N PHE A 60 -7.12 -5.23 9.64
CA PHE A 60 -7.10 -3.87 9.14
C PHE A 60 -8.49 -3.24 8.95
N GLU A 61 -9.54 -4.04 8.71
CA GLU A 61 -10.86 -3.51 8.37
C GLU A 61 -11.56 -2.88 9.58
N ARG A 62 -11.52 -3.55 10.73
CA ARG A 62 -12.21 -3.07 11.94
C ARG A 62 -11.67 -1.72 12.42
N PRO A 63 -10.36 -1.48 12.49
CA PRO A 63 -9.83 -0.14 12.76
C PRO A 63 -10.31 0.92 11.77
N ILE A 64 -10.36 0.61 10.46
CA ILE A 64 -10.86 1.53 9.42
C ILE A 64 -12.34 1.85 9.63
N ILE A 65 -13.21 0.84 9.80
CA ILE A 65 -14.64 1.04 10.03
C ILE A 65 -14.87 1.91 11.28
N THR A 66 -14.11 1.63 12.35
CA THR A 66 -14.21 2.39 13.61
C THR A 66 -13.82 3.86 13.38
N ALA A 67 -12.74 4.11 12.64
CA ALA A 67 -12.28 5.45 12.32
C ALA A 67 -13.31 6.25 11.49
N VAL A 68 -13.90 5.62 10.46
CA VAL A 68 -14.95 6.24 9.64
C VAL A 68 -16.20 6.53 10.47
N LEU A 69 -16.61 5.60 11.34
CA LEU A 69 -17.77 5.78 12.21
C LEU A 69 -17.61 7.01 13.11
N TRP A 70 -16.47 7.14 13.80
CA TRP A 70 -16.19 8.36 14.59
C TRP A 70 -16.10 9.61 13.72
N CYS A 71 -15.47 9.51 12.55
CA CYS A 71 -15.38 10.64 11.61
C CYS A 71 -16.76 11.12 11.14
N SER A 72 -17.71 10.21 10.92
CA SER A 72 -19.08 10.56 10.49
C SER A 72 -19.85 11.32 11.57
N ILE A 73 -19.69 10.94 12.84
CA ILE A 73 -20.26 11.69 13.98
C ILE A 73 -19.68 13.10 14.02
N ILE A 74 -18.36 13.22 13.84
CA ILE A 74 -17.67 14.51 13.87
C ILE A 74 -18.06 15.39 12.69
N LEU A 75 -18.23 14.80 11.50
CA LEU A 75 -18.72 15.52 10.33
C LEU A 75 -20.14 16.06 10.57
N LEU A 76 -21.01 15.30 11.24
CA LEU A 76 -22.35 15.77 11.61
C LEU A 76 -22.29 16.97 12.57
N LEU A 77 -21.41 16.92 13.57
CA LEU A 77 -21.20 18.04 14.50
C LEU A 77 -20.60 19.26 13.79
N ALA A 78 -19.66 19.05 12.87
CA ALA A 78 -19.10 20.10 12.03
C ALA A 78 -20.16 20.72 11.11
N ALA A 79 -21.06 19.92 10.54
CA ALA A 79 -22.19 20.39 9.73
C ALA A 79 -23.09 21.33 10.55
N VAL A 80 -23.46 20.94 11.78
CA VAL A 80 -24.24 21.80 12.70
C VAL A 80 -23.49 23.10 12.99
N PHE A 81 -22.19 23.03 13.25
CA PHE A 81 -21.36 24.22 13.46
C PHE A 81 -21.35 25.13 12.22
N PHE A 82 -21.27 24.59 11.01
CA PHE A 82 -21.21 25.36 9.77
C PHE A 82 -22.50 26.07 9.38
N ILE A 83 -23.67 25.67 9.91
CA ILE A 83 -24.93 26.40 9.68
C ILE A 83 -24.80 27.89 10.00
N LYS A 84 -24.04 28.23 11.05
CA LYS A 84 -23.84 29.62 11.49
C LYS A 84 -22.52 30.22 11.00
N HIS A 85 -21.49 29.40 10.77
CA HIS A 85 -20.11 29.87 10.60
C HIS A 85 -19.55 29.72 9.17
N TRP A 86 -20.23 28.98 8.29
CA TRP A 86 -19.77 28.86 6.91
C TRP A 86 -20.39 29.90 5.98
N SER A 87 -19.61 30.29 4.96
CA SER A 87 -19.99 31.17 3.87
C SER A 87 -19.06 30.93 2.69
N LEU A 88 -19.54 31.14 1.45
CA LEU A 88 -18.74 31.01 0.24
C LEU A 88 -18.13 32.36 -0.16
N ASN A 89 -17.04 32.79 0.50
CA ASN A 89 -16.47 34.12 0.29
C ASN A 89 -15.10 34.11 -0.38
N ASN A 90 -14.24 33.15 -0.04
CA ASN A 90 -12.85 33.11 -0.49
C ASN A 90 -12.47 31.74 -1.07
N HIS A 91 -11.24 31.63 -1.55
CA HIS A 91 -10.69 30.40 -2.14
C HIS A 91 -10.72 29.19 -1.19
N ALA A 92 -10.51 29.38 0.11
CA ALA A 92 -10.55 28.30 1.10
C ALA A 92 -11.98 27.73 1.23
N ASP A 93 -12.98 28.62 1.21
CA ASP A 93 -14.38 28.21 1.26
C ASP A 93 -14.79 27.46 -0.03
N LEU A 94 -14.32 27.90 -1.20
CA LEU A 94 -14.54 27.18 -2.46
C LEU A 94 -13.91 25.79 -2.42
N LEU A 95 -12.66 25.69 -1.96
CA LEU A 95 -11.96 24.41 -1.83
C LEU A 95 -12.67 23.45 -0.87
N SER A 96 -13.30 23.96 0.19
CA SER A 96 -14.12 23.15 1.12
C SER A 96 -15.31 22.48 0.43
N VAL A 97 -15.80 23.05 -0.67
CA VAL A 97 -16.83 22.43 -1.54
C VAL A 97 -16.18 21.50 -2.57
N LEU A 98 -15.09 21.93 -3.23
CA LEU A 98 -14.46 21.19 -4.31
C LEU A 98 -13.89 19.83 -3.88
N VAL A 99 -13.43 19.69 -2.63
CA VAL A 99 -12.91 18.42 -2.12
C VAL A 99 -13.92 17.27 -2.22
N TRP A 100 -15.23 17.56 -2.13
CA TRP A 100 -16.29 16.56 -2.18
C TRP A 100 -16.51 15.94 -3.56
N PHE A 101 -15.94 16.52 -4.62
CA PHE A 101 -15.93 15.88 -5.93
C PHE A 101 -15.05 14.61 -5.97
N ILE A 102 -14.09 14.48 -5.05
CA ILE A 102 -13.24 13.29 -4.93
C ILE A 102 -14.03 12.06 -4.46
N PRO A 103 -14.73 12.07 -3.30
CA PRO A 103 -15.60 10.95 -2.92
C PRO A 103 -16.74 10.75 -3.91
N LEU A 104 -17.26 11.82 -4.54
CA LEU A 104 -18.25 11.68 -5.62
C LEU A 104 -17.70 10.89 -6.82
N ALA A 105 -16.44 11.10 -7.21
CA ALA A 105 -15.80 10.31 -8.27
C ALA A 105 -15.77 8.81 -7.92
N TYR A 106 -15.53 8.46 -6.66
CA TYR A 106 -15.63 7.07 -6.19
C TYR A 106 -17.06 6.53 -6.19
N VAL A 107 -18.06 7.35 -5.86
CA VAL A 107 -19.47 6.97 -5.98
C VAL A 107 -19.81 6.68 -7.44
N LEU A 108 -19.39 7.54 -8.37
CA LEU A 108 -19.62 7.32 -9.81
C LEU A 108 -18.88 6.06 -10.32
N ALA A 109 -17.65 5.84 -9.87
CA ALA A 109 -16.88 4.64 -10.22
C ALA A 109 -17.51 3.34 -9.67
N SER A 110 -18.26 3.43 -8.56
CA SER A 110 -18.86 2.26 -7.92
C SER A 110 -19.91 1.53 -8.77
N PHE A 111 -20.52 2.22 -9.74
CA PHE A 111 -21.46 1.60 -10.70
C PHE A 111 -20.78 0.56 -11.60
N ASN A 112 -19.47 0.65 -11.78
CA ASN A 112 -18.67 -0.30 -12.56
C ASN A 112 -17.63 -1.02 -11.68
N ALA A 113 -17.91 -1.16 -10.38
CA ALA A 113 -16.95 -1.70 -9.43
C ALA A 113 -16.63 -3.17 -9.70
N ALA A 114 -15.34 -3.51 -9.77
CA ALA A 114 -14.88 -4.90 -9.80
C ALA A 114 -15.18 -5.64 -8.48
N SER A 115 -15.24 -4.92 -7.37
CA SER A 115 -15.66 -5.40 -6.06
C SER A 115 -16.49 -4.34 -5.34
N SER A 116 -17.78 -4.62 -5.14
CA SER A 116 -18.70 -3.71 -4.45
C SER A 116 -18.29 -3.43 -3.01
N HIS A 117 -17.76 -4.45 -2.32
CA HIS A 117 -17.26 -4.35 -0.95
C HIS A 117 -16.08 -3.38 -0.85
N LEU A 118 -15.03 -3.58 -1.68
CA LEU A 118 -13.86 -2.70 -1.69
C LEU A 118 -14.21 -1.28 -2.14
N SER A 119 -15.10 -1.14 -3.13
CA SER A 119 -15.54 0.17 -3.60
C SER A 119 -16.28 0.94 -2.50
N THR A 120 -17.13 0.27 -1.74
CA THR A 120 -17.85 0.88 -0.60
C THR A 120 -16.88 1.34 0.48
N LYS A 121 -15.90 0.50 0.84
CA LYS A 121 -14.85 0.86 1.80
C LYS A 121 -14.06 2.10 1.34
N MET A 122 -13.71 2.18 0.06
CA MET A 122 -13.02 3.35 -0.49
C MET A 122 -13.86 4.62 -0.50
N ILE A 123 -15.16 4.55 -0.81
CA ILE A 123 -16.06 5.71 -0.69
C ILE A 123 -16.03 6.26 0.74
N LEU A 124 -16.15 5.38 1.74
CA LEU A 124 -16.13 5.74 3.15
C LEU A 124 -14.79 6.36 3.57
N LEU A 125 -13.66 5.80 3.13
CA LEU A 125 -12.33 6.39 3.35
C LEU A 125 -12.19 7.78 2.71
N GLN A 126 -12.68 7.97 1.48
CA GLN A 126 -12.60 9.26 0.80
C GLN A 126 -13.49 10.32 1.44
N VAL A 127 -14.64 9.93 2.00
CA VAL A 127 -15.48 10.80 2.85
C VAL A 127 -14.72 11.22 4.12
N MET A 128 -14.02 10.28 4.76
CA MET A 128 -13.17 10.58 5.91
C MET A 128 -12.05 11.57 5.52
N TYR A 129 -11.34 11.33 4.42
CA TYR A 129 -10.27 12.24 3.96
C TYR A 129 -10.80 13.64 3.62
N ALA A 130 -11.93 13.74 2.91
CA ALA A 130 -12.58 15.03 2.64
C ALA A 130 -12.98 15.76 3.94
N THR A 131 -13.41 15.02 4.96
CA THR A 131 -13.71 15.58 6.29
C THR A 131 -12.45 16.15 6.95
N PHE A 132 -11.31 15.44 6.91
CA PHE A 132 -10.05 15.96 7.43
C PHE A 132 -9.58 17.22 6.69
N PHE A 133 -9.80 17.30 5.38
CA PHE A 133 -9.55 18.52 4.63
C PHE A 133 -10.42 19.68 5.11
N VAL A 134 -11.74 19.46 5.20
CA VAL A 134 -12.69 20.45 5.68
C VAL A 134 -12.29 20.90 7.09
N LEU A 135 -12.12 19.99 8.05
CA LEU A 135 -11.67 20.31 9.41
C LEU A 135 -10.35 21.10 9.41
N GLY A 136 -9.40 20.73 8.56
CA GLY A 136 -8.15 21.47 8.36
C GLY A 136 -8.39 22.91 7.94
N VAL A 137 -9.29 23.18 6.99
CA VAL A 137 -9.64 24.53 6.55
C VAL A 137 -10.17 25.40 7.69
N TYR A 138 -11.06 24.89 8.54
CA TYR A 138 -11.70 25.72 9.58
C TYR A 138 -10.86 25.82 10.85
N LEU A 139 -10.32 24.71 11.36
CA LEU A 139 -9.59 24.71 12.62
C LEU A 139 -8.29 25.51 12.54
N THR A 140 -7.65 25.56 11.36
CA THR A 140 -6.40 26.31 11.17
C THR A 140 -6.60 27.78 10.78
N LYS A 141 -7.84 28.26 10.69
CA LYS A 141 -8.12 29.72 10.61
C LYS A 141 -7.77 30.41 11.94
N ASN A 142 -7.95 29.72 13.06
CA ASN A 142 -7.60 30.23 14.38
C ASN A 142 -6.13 29.92 14.74
N ASN A 143 -5.38 30.94 15.19
CA ASN A 143 -3.95 30.81 15.48
C ASN A 143 -3.63 29.79 16.60
N LEU A 144 -4.48 29.70 17.64
CA LEU A 144 -4.27 28.75 18.74
C LEU A 144 -4.43 27.31 18.22
N SER A 145 -5.52 27.04 17.53
CA SER A 145 -5.79 25.70 16.99
C SER A 145 -4.85 25.31 15.87
N ASN A 146 -4.40 26.26 15.04
CA ASN A 146 -3.30 26.05 14.09
C ASN A 146 -2.04 25.54 14.80
N THR A 147 -1.65 26.21 15.89
CA THR A 147 -0.49 25.82 16.71
C THR A 147 -0.67 24.45 17.36
N ILE A 148 -1.87 24.17 17.91
CA ILE A 148 -2.21 22.87 18.49
C ILE A 148 -2.06 21.78 17.44
N ILE A 149 -2.64 21.95 16.24
CA ILE A 149 -2.59 20.95 15.16
C ILE A 149 -1.15 20.70 14.72
N ILE A 150 -0.36 21.75 14.46
CA ILE A 150 1.04 21.60 14.06
C ILE A 150 1.82 20.84 15.14
N ASN A 151 1.68 21.22 16.41
CA ASN A 151 2.36 20.54 17.51
C ASN A 151 1.89 19.09 17.65
N SER A 152 0.59 18.81 17.51
CA SER A 152 0.05 17.45 17.56
C SER A 152 0.59 16.57 16.43
N ILE A 153 0.70 17.09 15.20
CA ILE A 153 1.32 16.38 14.07
C ILE A 153 2.77 16.04 14.40
N MET A 154 3.55 17.03 14.87
CA MET A 154 4.98 16.80 15.18
C MET A 154 5.16 15.84 16.35
N ILE A 155 4.42 16.00 17.45
CA ILE A 155 4.53 15.15 18.64
C ILE A 155 4.07 13.72 18.32
N CYS A 156 2.98 13.54 17.57
CA CYS A 156 2.54 12.24 17.09
C CYS A 156 3.63 11.58 16.23
N GLY A 157 4.20 12.33 15.29
CA GLY A 157 5.32 11.87 14.48
C GLY A 157 6.53 11.45 15.31
N TYR A 158 6.91 12.24 16.30
CA TYR A 158 8.01 11.89 17.21
C TYR A 158 7.71 10.65 18.05
N ALA A 159 6.46 10.47 18.51
CA ALA A 159 6.05 9.26 19.20
C ALA A 159 6.20 8.02 18.30
N VAL A 160 5.82 8.10 17.02
CA VAL A 160 6.01 7.02 16.04
C VAL A 160 7.50 6.72 15.80
N VAL A 161 8.35 7.75 15.78
CA VAL A 161 9.81 7.57 15.65
C VAL A 161 10.41 6.86 16.85
N LEU A 162 10.10 7.34 18.05
CA LEU A 162 10.59 6.75 19.30
C LEU A 162 10.06 5.33 19.49
N TYR A 163 8.79 5.06 19.12
CA TYR A 163 8.25 3.71 19.11
C TYR A 163 9.04 2.76 18.20
N GLY A 164 9.48 3.23 17.03
CA GLY A 164 10.37 2.47 16.15
C GLY A 164 11.70 2.13 16.84
N ILE A 165 12.33 3.08 17.52
CA ILE A 165 13.57 2.85 18.28
C ILE A 165 13.34 1.85 19.44
N LEU A 166 12.21 1.92 20.14
CA LEU A 166 11.87 0.94 21.18
C LEU A 166 11.67 -0.47 20.61
N ASN A 167 11.14 -0.60 19.40
CA ASN A 167 11.05 -1.88 18.70
C ASN A 167 12.43 -2.40 18.30
N LEU A 168 13.31 -1.52 17.79
CA LEU A 168 14.69 -1.85 17.44
C LEU A 168 15.48 -2.38 18.65
N LEU A 169 15.27 -1.78 19.83
CA LEU A 169 15.94 -2.14 21.08
C LEU A 169 15.20 -3.21 21.91
N GLY A 170 14.11 -3.78 21.38
CA GLY A 170 13.40 -4.91 22.00
C GLY A 170 12.59 -4.58 23.25
N ASN A 171 12.33 -3.28 23.52
CA ASN A 171 11.51 -2.82 24.65
C ASN A 171 10.04 -2.59 24.28
N ALA A 172 9.73 -2.57 22.99
CA ALA A 172 8.38 -2.61 22.45
C ALA A 172 8.33 -3.67 21.35
N TYR A 173 7.13 -4.14 21.05
CA TYR A 173 6.92 -5.04 19.92
C TYR A 173 5.65 -4.66 19.17
N SER A 174 5.81 -4.47 17.88
CA SER A 174 4.78 -4.46 16.86
C SER A 174 5.20 -5.46 15.81
N ARG A 175 4.24 -6.27 15.36
CA ARG A 175 4.46 -7.20 14.25
C ARG A 175 5.05 -6.43 13.07
N ASP A 176 6.14 -6.94 12.52
CA ASP A 176 6.85 -6.36 11.37
C ASP A 176 7.31 -4.90 11.55
N GLY A 177 7.30 -4.36 12.79
CA GLY A 177 7.80 -3.01 13.13
C GLY A 177 9.33 -2.90 12.97
N VAL A 178 10.00 -4.06 13.03
CA VAL A 178 11.35 -4.27 12.53
C VAL A 178 11.32 -5.55 11.69
N MET A 179 11.61 -5.44 10.40
CA MET A 179 11.61 -6.56 9.47
C MET A 179 13.03 -7.11 9.32
N LEU A 180 13.19 -8.43 9.45
CA LEU A 180 14.42 -9.11 9.07
C LEU A 180 14.26 -9.60 7.64
N THR A 181 15.09 -9.06 6.73
CA THR A 181 15.09 -9.45 5.31
C THR A 181 16.43 -10.06 4.93
N ASP A 182 16.52 -10.70 3.77
CA ASP A 182 17.78 -11.22 3.23
C ASP A 182 18.82 -10.10 3.01
N GLN A 183 18.35 -8.85 2.88
CA GLN A 183 19.17 -7.64 2.72
C GLN A 183 19.54 -6.98 4.06
N GLY A 184 19.17 -7.59 5.19
CA GLY A 184 19.38 -7.06 6.54
C GLY A 184 18.12 -6.54 7.22
N LEU A 185 18.32 -5.85 8.34
CA LEU A 185 17.26 -5.28 9.17
C LEU A 185 16.66 -4.05 8.50
N ARG A 186 15.33 -3.97 8.50
CA ARG A 186 14.58 -2.81 8.04
C ARG A 186 13.65 -2.31 9.12
N LEU A 187 13.85 -1.08 9.56
CA LEU A 187 12.96 -0.42 10.51
C LEU A 187 11.73 0.14 9.79
N THR A 188 10.54 -0.16 10.30
CA THR A 188 9.26 0.25 9.68
C THR A 188 8.28 0.89 10.67
N SER A 189 8.54 0.72 11.98
CA SER A 189 7.69 1.22 13.07
C SER A 189 6.22 0.79 12.88
N VAL A 190 5.27 1.68 13.16
CA VAL A 190 3.82 1.39 13.09
C VAL A 190 3.31 1.04 11.69
N PHE A 191 4.09 1.31 10.63
CA PHE A 191 3.63 1.12 9.24
C PHE A 191 3.80 -0.31 8.74
N GLN A 192 4.70 -1.10 9.34
CA GLN A 192 5.05 -2.46 8.86
C GLN A 192 5.55 -2.48 7.40
N TYR A 193 5.89 -1.30 6.86
CA TYR A 193 6.38 -1.10 5.51
C TYR A 193 7.37 0.06 5.50
N ALA A 194 8.60 -0.25 5.09
CA ALA A 194 9.73 0.67 5.19
C ALA A 194 9.59 1.95 4.35
N ASN A 195 8.97 1.86 3.15
CA ASN A 195 8.90 3.04 2.27
C ASN A 195 7.87 4.06 2.77
N ALA A 196 6.71 3.60 3.29
CA ALA A 196 5.76 4.49 3.95
C ALA A 196 6.38 5.20 5.16
N TYR A 197 7.17 4.47 5.96
CA TYR A 197 7.87 5.07 7.08
C TYR A 197 8.93 6.09 6.63
N ALA A 198 9.71 5.79 5.59
CA ALA A 198 10.69 6.71 5.02
C ALA A 198 10.05 8.02 4.52
N ALA A 199 8.92 7.93 3.81
CA ALA A 199 8.16 9.10 3.37
C ALA A 199 7.70 9.98 4.55
N PHE A 200 7.17 9.34 5.59
CA PHE A 200 6.74 10.01 6.81
C PHE A 200 7.91 10.68 7.56
N LEU A 201 9.06 10.02 7.65
CA LEU A 201 10.27 10.55 8.27
C LEU A 201 10.80 11.79 7.53
N MET A 202 10.82 11.79 6.19
CA MET A 202 11.22 12.96 5.41
C MET A 202 10.31 14.17 5.67
N ALA A 203 9.00 13.94 5.71
CA ALA A 203 8.02 14.99 6.03
C ALA A 203 8.28 15.59 7.41
N LEU A 204 8.51 14.76 8.43
CA LEU A 204 8.83 15.20 9.79
C LEU A 204 10.20 15.90 9.89
N LEU A 205 11.21 15.42 9.18
CA LEU A 205 12.55 15.99 9.16
C LEU A 205 12.49 17.44 8.66
N PHE A 206 11.89 17.66 7.50
CA PHE A 206 11.81 18.98 6.91
C PHE A 206 10.92 19.93 7.70
N ALA A 207 9.80 19.44 8.22
CA ALA A 207 8.93 20.23 9.10
C ALA A 207 9.64 20.60 10.43
N GLY A 208 10.38 19.66 11.03
CA GLY A 208 11.13 19.84 12.27
C GLY A 208 12.27 20.85 12.12
N ILE A 209 13.08 20.75 11.05
CA ILE A 209 14.13 21.73 10.75
C ILE A 209 13.52 23.10 10.46
N TYR A 210 12.41 23.16 9.71
CA TYR A 210 11.70 24.41 9.46
C TYR A 210 11.25 25.09 10.77
N LEU A 211 10.60 24.34 11.67
CA LEU A 211 10.16 24.85 12.98
C LEU A 211 11.34 25.28 13.84
N LEU A 212 12.43 24.51 13.87
CA LEU A 212 13.66 24.82 14.58
C LEU A 212 14.24 26.19 14.18
N ILE A 213 14.37 26.44 12.87
CA ILE A 213 14.97 27.69 12.35
C ILE A 213 14.09 28.91 12.64
N HIS A 214 12.77 28.71 12.71
CA HIS A 214 11.80 29.79 12.92
C HIS A 214 11.46 30.03 14.40
N SER A 215 11.81 29.10 15.30
CA SER A 215 11.54 29.22 16.71
C SER A 215 12.59 30.07 17.44
N ARG A 216 12.11 30.94 18.33
CA ARG A 216 12.93 31.64 19.34
C ARG A 216 12.77 31.03 20.74
N THR A 217 11.89 30.03 20.85
CA THR A 217 11.46 29.48 22.12
C THR A 217 12.32 28.29 22.49
N TRP A 218 13.02 28.38 23.63
CA TRP A 218 14.08 27.44 23.99
C TRP A 218 13.60 25.97 24.01
N TYR A 219 12.41 25.68 24.54
CA TYR A 219 11.91 24.30 24.61
C TYR A 219 11.53 23.75 23.23
N SER A 220 11.06 24.58 22.31
CA SER A 220 10.78 24.18 20.93
C SER A 220 12.08 23.93 20.16
N ILE A 221 13.10 24.77 20.36
CA ILE A 221 14.44 24.56 19.80
C ILE A 221 15.00 23.21 20.28
N ILE A 222 14.97 22.94 21.59
CA ILE A 222 15.47 21.67 22.15
C ILE A 222 14.68 20.48 21.61
N LEU A 223 13.34 20.55 21.64
CA LEU A 223 12.47 19.46 21.18
C LEU A 223 12.80 19.04 19.74
N HIS A 224 12.87 20.02 18.82
CA HIS A 224 13.18 19.74 17.42
C HIS A 224 14.62 19.28 17.23
N SER A 225 15.58 19.82 17.98
CA SER A 225 16.99 19.43 17.91
C SER A 225 17.21 17.97 18.36
N VAL A 226 16.54 17.54 19.43
CA VAL A 226 16.59 16.17 19.95
C VAL A 226 16.06 15.17 18.92
N MET A 227 15.06 15.54 18.13
CA MET A 227 14.43 14.60 17.20
C MET A 227 15.18 14.43 15.86
N LEU A 228 16.23 15.21 15.58
CA LEU A 228 16.98 15.10 14.33
C LEU A 228 17.72 13.75 14.20
N VAL A 229 18.45 13.30 15.24
CA VAL A 229 19.14 11.99 15.22
C VAL A 229 18.15 10.83 15.12
N PRO A 230 17.09 10.75 15.96
CA PRO A 230 16.11 9.67 15.85
C PRO A 230 15.45 9.57 14.48
N ILE A 231 15.06 10.70 13.86
CA ILE A 231 14.43 10.69 12.54
C ILE A 231 15.39 10.15 11.47
N LEU A 232 16.62 10.66 11.42
CA LEU A 232 17.59 10.29 10.40
C LEU A 232 18.16 8.88 10.61
N LEU A 233 18.38 8.47 11.86
CA LEU A 233 18.73 7.08 12.18
C LEU A 233 17.63 6.14 11.70
N SER A 234 16.37 6.42 12.03
CA SER A 234 15.25 5.63 11.54
C SER A 234 15.18 5.61 10.02
N PHE A 235 15.44 6.74 9.36
CA PHE A 235 15.42 6.87 7.90
C PHE A 235 16.46 5.96 7.26
N PHE A 236 17.70 5.96 7.75
CA PHE A 236 18.75 5.07 7.24
C PHE A 236 18.44 3.59 7.50
N LEU A 237 17.87 3.26 8.65
CA LEU A 237 17.46 1.89 8.97
C LEU A 237 16.24 1.41 8.17
N THR A 238 15.52 2.28 7.43
CA THR A 238 14.46 1.82 6.50
C THR A 238 15.01 1.13 5.25
N LEU A 239 16.25 1.43 4.87
CA LEU A 239 16.87 1.06 3.59
C LEU A 239 16.03 1.46 2.36
N SER A 240 15.26 2.56 2.44
CA SER A 240 14.40 3.02 1.33
C SER A 240 15.18 3.79 0.27
N ARG A 241 15.53 3.12 -0.85
CA ARG A 241 16.17 3.77 -2.01
C ARG A 241 15.29 4.85 -2.64
N GLY A 242 13.98 4.61 -2.73
CA GLY A 242 13.01 5.59 -3.20
C GLY A 242 13.04 6.86 -2.35
N GLY A 243 13.12 6.71 -1.02
CA GLY A 243 13.32 7.83 -0.09
C GLY A 243 14.59 8.62 -0.37
N LEU A 244 15.74 7.97 -0.60
CA LEU A 244 17.00 8.64 -0.92
C LEU A 244 16.92 9.46 -2.22
N VAL A 245 16.21 8.97 -3.24
CA VAL A 245 16.01 9.67 -4.51
C VAL A 245 15.04 10.85 -4.36
N VAL A 246 13.97 10.66 -3.59
CA VAL A 246 12.90 11.67 -3.42
C VAL A 246 13.31 12.80 -2.47
N LEU A 247 14.15 12.54 -1.47
CA LEU A 247 14.65 13.52 -0.50
C LEU A 247 15.19 14.81 -1.15
N PRO A 248 16.16 14.76 -2.09
CA PRO A 248 16.67 15.97 -2.74
C PRO A 248 15.62 16.68 -3.59
N ILE A 249 14.68 15.95 -4.20
CA ILE A 249 13.57 16.53 -4.97
C ILE A 249 12.70 17.39 -4.05
N ILE A 250 12.29 16.85 -2.90
CA ILE A 250 11.49 17.59 -1.91
C ILE A 250 12.27 18.80 -1.40
N LEU A 251 13.56 18.63 -1.08
CA LEU A 251 14.41 19.73 -0.60
C LEU A 251 14.40 20.91 -1.59
N VAL A 252 14.48 20.63 -2.89
CA VAL A 252 14.47 21.64 -3.96
C VAL A 252 13.12 22.32 -4.12
N LEU A 253 12.04 21.62 -3.81
CA LEU A 253 10.69 22.19 -3.83
C LEU A 253 10.38 22.99 -2.54
N VAL A 254 11.09 22.75 -1.44
CA VAL A 254 10.88 23.45 -0.15
C VAL A 254 11.79 24.67 0.01
N LEU A 255 13.09 24.54 -0.27
CA LEU A 255 14.09 25.59 0.01
C LEU A 255 13.82 26.95 -0.67
N PRO A 256 13.33 27.04 -1.93
CA PRO A 256 13.08 28.32 -2.59
C PRO A 256 12.12 29.26 -1.84
N PHE A 257 11.28 28.72 -0.96
CA PHE A 257 10.36 29.49 -0.14
C PHE A 257 11.04 30.15 1.08
N LEU A 258 12.28 29.76 1.39
CA LEU A 258 13.05 30.31 2.49
C LEU A 258 14.06 31.36 1.98
N PRO A 259 14.31 32.44 2.75
CA PRO A 259 15.45 33.32 2.49
C PRO A 259 16.78 32.55 2.48
N LEU A 260 17.72 32.95 1.63
CA LEU A 260 19.01 32.25 1.42
C LEU A 260 19.74 31.91 2.73
N LYS A 261 19.75 32.80 3.72
CA LYS A 261 20.36 32.53 5.04
C LYS A 261 19.68 31.38 5.81
N LYS A 262 18.35 31.30 5.73
CA LYS A 262 17.61 30.20 6.35
C LYS A 262 17.80 28.90 5.58
N GLN A 263 17.97 28.96 4.26
CA GLN A 263 18.37 27.79 3.48
C GLN A 263 19.74 27.26 3.93
N LEU A 264 20.72 28.14 4.16
CA LEU A 264 22.03 27.75 4.69
C LEU A 264 21.93 27.08 6.06
N LEU A 265 21.13 27.63 6.98
CA LEU A 265 20.88 26.99 8.28
C LEU A 265 20.17 25.64 8.14
N PHE A 266 19.21 25.54 7.21
CA PHE A 266 18.48 24.31 6.92
C PHE A 266 19.42 23.21 6.44
N ILE A 267 20.27 23.53 5.45
CA ILE A 267 21.26 22.61 4.90
C ILE A 267 22.31 22.27 5.96
N LEU A 268 22.77 23.24 6.75
CA LEU A 268 23.71 22.99 7.84
C LEU A 268 23.15 21.98 8.84
N TYR A 269 21.93 22.20 9.34
CA TYR A 269 21.28 21.29 10.28
C TYR A 269 21.04 19.91 9.68
N LEU A 270 20.67 19.83 8.40
CA LEU A 270 20.55 18.55 7.70
C LEU A 270 21.90 17.82 7.66
N ILE A 271 22.98 18.47 7.23
CA ILE A 271 24.32 17.86 7.11
C ILE A 271 24.84 17.37 8.46
N ILE A 272 24.86 18.22 9.50
CA ILE A 272 25.42 17.83 10.80
C ILE A 272 24.60 16.72 11.45
N SER A 273 23.29 16.69 11.23
CA SER A 273 22.42 15.64 11.74
C SER A 273 22.61 14.33 10.97
N THR A 274 22.75 14.39 9.65
CA THR A 274 23.05 13.22 8.82
C THR A 274 24.38 12.60 9.24
N LEU A 275 25.43 13.40 9.39
CA LEU A 275 26.74 12.90 9.83
C LEU A 275 26.65 12.25 11.21
N ALA A 276 25.98 12.89 12.18
CA ALA A 276 25.81 12.34 13.52
C ALA A 276 24.97 11.05 13.56
N SER A 277 23.95 10.92 12.70
CA SER A 277 23.17 9.67 12.60
C SER A 277 23.98 8.55 11.93
N LEU A 278 24.77 8.86 10.90
CA LEU A 278 25.60 7.86 10.21
C LEU A 278 26.65 7.24 11.13
N THR A 279 27.25 8.01 12.05
CA THR A 279 28.28 7.49 12.97
C THR A 279 27.79 6.39 13.90
N ILE A 280 26.48 6.30 14.15
CA ILE A 280 25.87 5.28 15.01
C ILE A 280 25.06 4.23 14.24
N THR A 281 24.78 4.42 12.95
CA THR A 281 23.82 3.59 12.21
C THR A 281 24.24 2.12 12.16
N ASP A 282 25.50 1.83 11.83
CA ASP A 282 26.00 0.44 11.72
C ASP A 282 25.97 -0.28 13.06
N ARG A 283 26.34 0.40 14.14
CA ARG A 283 26.27 -0.15 15.50
C ARG A 283 24.83 -0.44 15.90
N MET A 284 23.92 0.49 15.64
CA MET A 284 22.50 0.32 15.95
C MET A 284 21.85 -0.80 15.11
N ASP A 285 22.26 -0.95 13.85
CA ASP A 285 21.83 -2.02 12.96
C ASP A 285 22.29 -3.40 13.48
N ALA A 286 23.57 -3.53 13.85
CA ALA A 286 24.12 -4.76 14.42
C ALA A 286 23.46 -5.15 15.75
N LEU A 287 23.30 -4.18 16.66
CA LEU A 287 22.62 -4.40 17.95
C LEU A 287 21.14 -4.76 17.72
N GLY A 288 20.45 -4.03 16.86
CA GLY A 288 19.05 -4.25 16.52
C GLY A 288 18.82 -5.64 15.91
N ASN A 289 19.67 -6.07 14.98
CA ASN A 289 19.59 -7.40 14.37
C ASN A 289 19.65 -8.51 15.43
N ASP A 290 20.59 -8.40 16.36
CA ASP A 290 20.75 -9.38 17.43
C ASP A 290 19.58 -9.35 18.41
N ILE A 291 19.20 -8.16 18.88
CA ILE A 291 18.09 -7.98 19.82
C ILE A 291 16.79 -8.52 19.23
N VAL A 292 16.45 -8.12 18.00
CA VAL A 292 15.20 -8.50 17.35
C VAL A 292 15.16 -10.00 17.06
N LYS A 293 16.27 -10.64 16.66
CA LYS A 293 16.34 -12.11 16.53
C LYS A 293 16.01 -12.81 17.85
N ARG A 294 16.53 -12.31 18.98
CA ARG A 294 16.24 -12.87 20.32
C ARG A 294 14.77 -12.66 20.72
N VAL A 295 14.19 -11.51 20.45
CA VAL A 295 12.76 -11.24 20.71
C VAL A 295 11.88 -12.16 19.86
N LEU A 296 12.14 -12.25 18.55
CA LEU A 296 11.35 -13.07 17.62
C LEU A 296 11.48 -14.57 17.90
N ALA A 297 12.59 -15.03 18.46
CA ALA A 297 12.74 -16.43 18.89
C ALA A 297 11.74 -16.84 19.98
N THR A 298 11.12 -15.87 20.67
CA THR A 298 10.08 -16.12 21.71
C THR A 298 8.65 -15.95 21.20
N ARG A 299 8.46 -15.70 19.90
CA ARG A 299 7.14 -15.42 19.31
C ARG A 299 6.21 -16.63 19.40
N THR A 300 5.05 -16.44 20.02
CA THR A 300 3.98 -17.44 20.08
C THR A 300 3.10 -17.39 18.82
N VAL A 301 2.22 -18.39 18.66
CA VAL A 301 1.19 -18.43 17.60
C VAL A 301 0.23 -17.22 17.67
N GLU A 302 0.08 -16.61 18.85
CA GLU A 302 -0.74 -15.42 19.08
C GLU A 302 0.02 -14.10 18.86
N ASP A 303 1.21 -14.15 18.24
CA ASP A 303 2.10 -13.00 18.05
C ASP A 303 2.55 -12.31 19.34
N LYS A 304 2.54 -13.00 20.49
CA LYS A 304 3.13 -12.49 21.74
C LYS A 304 4.61 -12.80 21.79
N VAL A 305 5.41 -11.89 22.34
CA VAL A 305 6.87 -12.03 22.50
C VAL A 305 7.31 -11.67 23.92
N THR A 306 8.47 -12.16 24.33
CA THR A 306 9.17 -11.69 25.54
C THR A 306 10.08 -10.52 25.18
N LEU A 307 9.83 -9.36 25.79
CA LEU A 307 10.61 -8.14 25.61
C LEU A 307 11.90 -8.19 26.43
N LEU A 308 12.92 -7.49 25.96
CA LEU A 308 14.19 -7.35 26.68
C LEU A 308 14.18 -6.05 27.49
N GLY A 309 14.59 -6.15 28.75
CA GLY A 309 14.71 -5.02 29.66
C GLY A 309 16.06 -4.32 29.56
N LEU A 310 16.21 -3.21 30.29
CA LEU A 310 17.48 -2.48 30.44
C LEU A 310 18.59 -3.28 31.15
N SER A 311 18.26 -4.42 31.76
CA SER A 311 19.24 -5.35 32.32
C SER A 311 20.04 -6.10 31.26
N ASP A 312 19.55 -6.16 30.01
CA ASP A 312 20.28 -6.78 28.91
C ASP A 312 21.44 -5.87 28.46
N PRO A 313 22.69 -6.35 28.43
CA PRO A 313 23.85 -5.52 28.11
C PRO A 313 23.78 -4.89 26.71
N LYS A 314 23.20 -5.59 25.71
CA LYS A 314 23.10 -5.08 24.34
C LYS A 314 22.00 -4.03 24.21
N VAL A 315 20.89 -4.21 24.93
CA VAL A 315 19.83 -3.20 25.01
C VAL A 315 20.37 -1.93 25.67
N MET A 316 21.09 -2.07 26.79
CA MET A 316 21.73 -0.93 27.47
C MET A 316 22.75 -0.22 26.55
N ASP A 317 23.62 -0.98 25.87
CA ASP A 317 24.59 -0.43 24.92
C ASP A 317 23.90 0.34 23.77
N GLY A 318 22.78 -0.20 23.26
CA GLY A 318 21.95 0.47 22.26
C GLY A 318 21.37 1.79 22.75
N PHE A 319 20.83 1.83 23.98
CA PHE A 319 20.33 3.08 24.57
C PHE A 319 21.43 4.10 24.82
N ILE A 320 22.58 3.67 25.36
CA ILE A 320 23.72 4.58 25.61
C ILE A 320 24.19 5.19 24.29
N THR A 321 24.41 4.37 23.27
CA THR A 321 24.82 4.81 21.92
C THR A 321 23.82 5.82 21.35
N PHE A 322 22.54 5.48 21.37
CA PHE A 322 21.47 6.31 20.84
C PHE A 322 21.31 7.64 21.59
N ILE A 323 21.25 7.61 22.92
CA ILE A 323 21.03 8.80 23.76
C ILE A 323 22.22 9.74 23.69
N LEU A 324 23.45 9.23 23.77
CA LEU A 324 24.65 10.07 23.71
C LEU A 324 24.75 10.82 22.37
N ALA A 325 24.57 10.14 21.24
CA ALA A 325 24.58 10.77 19.93
C ALA A 325 23.46 11.82 19.79
N THR A 326 22.26 11.48 20.25
CA THR A 326 21.09 12.35 20.21
C THR A 326 21.31 13.63 21.04
N LEU A 327 21.74 13.50 22.29
CA LEU A 327 21.96 14.64 23.17
C LEU A 327 23.17 15.49 22.75
N ALA A 328 24.25 14.86 22.29
CA ALA A 328 25.42 15.58 21.78
C ALA A 328 25.06 16.46 20.58
N LEU A 329 24.36 15.90 19.58
CA LEU A 329 23.90 16.70 18.44
C LEU A 329 22.90 17.77 18.88
N ALA A 330 21.92 17.41 19.71
CA ALA A 330 20.90 18.35 20.17
C ALA A 330 21.52 19.56 20.87
N LEU A 331 22.56 19.35 21.68
CA LEU A 331 23.33 20.42 22.31
C LEU A 331 23.98 21.32 21.25
N VAL A 332 24.71 20.74 20.29
CA VAL A 332 25.37 21.50 19.21
C VAL A 332 24.36 22.34 18.42
N VAL A 333 23.27 21.73 17.95
CA VAL A 333 22.22 22.39 17.18
C VAL A 333 21.56 23.50 18.02
N THR A 334 21.24 23.23 19.29
CA THR A 334 20.65 24.23 20.20
C THR A 334 21.59 25.42 20.42
N LEU A 335 22.89 25.18 20.61
CA LEU A 335 23.88 26.24 20.77
C LEU A 335 24.02 27.09 19.50
N ILE A 336 24.06 26.45 18.31
CA ILE A 336 24.07 27.16 17.03
C ILE A 336 22.79 28.00 16.91
N GLN A 337 21.61 27.42 17.12
CA GLN A 337 20.34 28.12 16.95
C GLN A 337 20.14 29.26 17.95
N LYS A 338 20.65 29.12 19.19
CA LYS A 338 20.50 30.14 20.23
C LYS A 338 21.53 31.28 20.10
N PHE A 339 22.76 30.99 19.68
CA PHE A 339 23.86 31.95 19.73
C PHE A 339 24.40 32.36 18.36
N VAL A 340 24.48 31.45 17.39
CA VAL A 340 25.09 31.71 16.08
C VAL A 340 24.04 32.17 15.07
N ALA A 341 22.91 31.47 15.00
CA ALA A 341 21.86 31.73 14.03
C ALA A 341 21.29 33.16 14.11
N PRO A 342 21.00 33.76 15.29
CA PRO A 342 20.48 35.13 15.35
C PRO A 342 21.49 36.13 14.77
N ARG A 343 22.77 36.00 15.15
CA ARG A 343 23.85 36.88 14.64
C ARG A 343 24.04 36.74 13.13
N PHE A 344 23.92 35.53 12.60
CA PHE A 344 24.02 35.26 11.16
C PHE A 344 22.82 35.84 10.39
N LEU A 345 21.62 35.67 10.92
CA LEU A 345 20.39 36.17 10.34
C LEU A 345 20.34 37.71 10.33
N ASP A 346 20.88 38.37 11.36
CA ASP A 346 20.86 39.84 11.51
C ASP A 346 21.94 40.58 10.68
N LYS A 347 23.08 39.96 10.36
CA LYS A 347 24.15 40.61 9.57
C LYS A 347 23.70 40.95 8.15
N SER A 348 23.69 42.21 7.74
CA SER A 348 23.47 42.56 6.32
C SER A 348 24.67 42.09 5.49
N ILE A 349 24.44 41.18 4.54
CA ILE A 349 25.49 40.68 3.63
C ILE A 349 25.04 40.97 2.20
N SER A 350 25.70 41.92 1.54
CA SER A 350 25.28 42.52 0.27
C SER A 350 25.29 41.56 -0.92
N TRP A 351 26.12 40.52 -0.94
CA TRP A 351 26.14 39.54 -2.04
C TRP A 351 24.98 38.52 -1.97
N LEU A 352 24.30 38.40 -0.81
CA LEU A 352 23.14 37.51 -0.62
C LEU A 352 21.79 38.14 -1.05
N SER A 353 21.78 39.41 -1.50
CA SER A 353 20.56 40.19 -1.76
C SER A 353 20.06 40.16 -3.21
N PHE A 354 20.70 39.41 -4.12
CA PHE A 354 20.26 39.36 -5.52
C PHE A 354 18.90 38.67 -5.69
N LYS A 355 18.11 39.12 -6.67
CA LYS A 355 16.69 38.76 -6.90
C LYS A 355 16.41 37.25 -6.98
N TYR A 356 17.40 36.45 -7.39
CA TYR A 356 17.28 35.00 -7.56
C TYR A 356 18.07 34.18 -6.53
N SER A 357 18.57 34.82 -5.46
CA SER A 357 19.41 34.16 -4.46
C SER A 357 18.72 32.98 -3.77
N ALA A 358 17.40 33.02 -3.62
CA ALA A 358 16.60 31.93 -3.08
C ALA A 358 16.56 30.67 -3.98
N PHE A 359 16.84 30.79 -5.27
CA PHE A 359 16.87 29.66 -6.20
C PHE A 359 18.28 29.11 -6.44
N LEU A 360 19.31 29.91 -6.10
CA LEU A 360 20.71 29.55 -6.35
C LEU A 360 21.14 28.30 -5.58
N LEU A 361 20.90 28.24 -4.26
CA LEU A 361 21.28 27.09 -3.44
C LEU A 361 20.52 25.80 -3.78
N PRO A 362 19.19 25.80 -4.00
CA PRO A 362 18.47 24.62 -4.46
C PRO A 362 19.02 24.08 -5.78
N VAL A 363 19.29 24.95 -6.76
CA VAL A 363 19.88 24.55 -8.04
C VAL A 363 21.30 23.99 -7.85
N ILE A 364 22.15 24.66 -7.06
CA ILE A 364 23.49 24.15 -6.73
C ILE A 364 23.39 22.81 -6.01
N ALA A 365 22.46 22.64 -5.06
CA ALA A 365 22.27 21.40 -4.33
C ALA A 365 21.80 20.26 -5.25
N VAL A 366 20.97 20.52 -6.26
CA VAL A 366 20.65 19.55 -7.32
C VAL A 366 21.90 19.18 -8.08
N VAL A 367 22.62 20.17 -8.60
CA VAL A 367 23.80 19.92 -9.45
C VAL A 367 24.87 19.15 -8.67
N VAL A 368 25.24 19.62 -7.48
CA VAL A 368 26.22 18.97 -6.60
C VAL A 368 25.71 17.62 -6.11
N GLY A 369 24.44 17.50 -5.75
CA GLY A 369 23.83 16.25 -5.31
C GLY A 369 23.79 15.20 -6.42
N SER A 370 23.45 15.58 -7.65
CA SER A 370 23.48 14.70 -8.83
C SER A 370 24.90 14.29 -9.20
N ILE A 371 25.86 15.22 -9.12
CA ILE A 371 27.29 14.90 -9.32
C ILE A 371 27.78 13.95 -8.21
N GLY A 372 27.46 14.22 -6.95
CA GLY A 372 27.81 13.38 -5.82
C GLY A 372 27.21 11.98 -5.93
N ALA A 373 25.91 11.88 -6.23
CA ALA A 373 25.25 10.59 -6.47
C ALA A 373 25.88 9.84 -7.65
N TYR A 374 26.17 10.52 -8.77
CA TYR A 374 26.85 9.92 -9.91
C TYR A 374 28.25 9.40 -9.54
N LEU A 375 29.04 10.19 -8.83
CA LEU A 375 30.39 9.80 -8.37
C LEU A 375 30.33 8.64 -7.38
N LEU A 376 29.36 8.60 -6.48
CA LEU A 376 29.19 7.53 -5.50
C LEU A 376 28.67 6.23 -6.13
N LEU A 377 27.77 6.31 -7.11
CA LEU A 377 27.16 5.15 -7.77
C LEU A 377 28.03 4.57 -8.90
N SER A 378 28.94 5.36 -9.47
CA SER A 378 29.93 4.89 -10.45
C SER A 378 31.15 4.25 -9.76
N ASP A 379 31.99 3.53 -10.51
CA ASP A 379 33.28 3.00 -10.02
C ASP A 379 34.33 4.12 -9.94
N SER A 380 34.04 5.18 -9.18
CA SER A 380 34.92 6.34 -9.04
C SER A 380 35.94 6.17 -7.92
N PRO A 381 37.09 6.88 -7.95
CA PRO A 381 38.04 6.90 -6.84
C PRO A 381 37.44 7.39 -5.52
N ILE A 382 36.40 8.23 -5.59
CA ILE A 382 35.72 8.78 -4.41
C ILE A 382 34.92 7.71 -3.67
N ARG A 383 34.33 6.75 -4.40
CA ARG A 383 33.63 5.61 -3.80
C ARG A 383 34.58 4.73 -2.98
N LYS A 384 35.78 4.47 -3.51
CA LYS A 384 36.83 3.67 -2.87
C LYS A 384 37.51 4.35 -1.68
N MET A 385 37.26 5.65 -1.49
CA MET A 385 37.71 6.42 -0.32
C MET A 385 36.70 6.40 0.83
N LEU A 386 35.51 5.83 0.62
CA LEU A 386 34.53 5.68 1.68
C LEU A 386 34.98 4.57 2.64
N PRO A 387 34.62 4.67 3.93
CA PRO A 387 34.67 3.54 4.84
C PRO A 387 33.91 2.34 4.26
N ASP A 388 34.43 1.12 4.45
CA ASP A 388 33.83 -0.13 3.95
C ASP A 388 32.32 -0.22 4.21
N THR A 389 31.86 0.35 5.34
CA THR A 389 30.45 0.34 5.73
C THR A 389 29.57 1.24 4.86
N LEU A 390 30.08 2.40 4.40
CA LEU A 390 29.36 3.29 3.48
C LEU A 390 29.42 2.77 2.04
N GLU A 391 30.52 2.12 1.65
CA GLU A 391 30.65 1.47 0.35
C GLU A 391 29.64 0.31 0.21
N GLN A 392 29.57 -0.60 1.20
CA GLN A 392 28.57 -1.68 1.22
C GLN A 392 27.13 -1.16 1.21
N ARG A 393 26.85 -0.03 1.86
CA ARG A 393 25.52 0.62 1.83
C ARG A 393 25.19 1.16 0.44
N ILE A 394 26.17 1.67 -0.30
CA ILE A 394 26.00 2.13 -1.69
C ILE A 394 25.83 0.94 -2.64
N ASP A 395 26.56 -0.16 -2.44
CA ASP A 395 26.37 -1.41 -3.20
C ASP A 395 24.94 -1.94 -3.06
N ASN A 396 24.36 -1.77 -1.87
CA ASN A 396 22.97 -2.11 -1.58
C ASN A 396 21.95 -1.13 -2.23
N ILE A 397 22.38 0.00 -2.79
CA ILE A 397 21.59 0.92 -3.63
C ILE A 397 21.80 0.52 -5.10
N ASN A 398 21.39 -0.70 -5.46
CA ASN A 398 21.37 -1.14 -6.85
C ASN A 398 19.95 -0.93 -7.44
N PHE A 399 19.85 -0.10 -8.50
CA PHE A 399 18.60 0.19 -9.20
C PHE A 399 18.12 -0.95 -10.12
N GLU A 400 18.94 -1.97 -10.35
CA GLU A 400 18.58 -3.21 -11.03
C GLU A 400 17.96 -4.25 -10.08
N GLN A 401 17.64 -3.88 -8.84
CA GLN A 401 17.01 -4.79 -7.88
C GLN A 401 15.50 -4.97 -8.11
N HIS A 402 15.00 -6.11 -7.61
CA HIS A 402 13.63 -6.62 -7.75
C HIS A 402 12.55 -5.53 -7.62
N SER A 403 12.56 -4.74 -6.54
CA SER A 403 11.49 -3.78 -6.26
C SER A 403 11.39 -2.59 -7.23
N VAL A 404 12.44 -2.21 -7.96
CA VAL A 404 12.37 -1.11 -8.95
C VAL A 404 11.84 -1.64 -10.28
N LEU A 405 12.32 -2.81 -10.68
CA LEU A 405 11.92 -3.49 -11.92
C LEU A 405 10.44 -3.93 -11.87
N GLU A 406 10.00 -4.46 -10.72
CA GLU A 406 8.60 -4.84 -10.49
C GLU A 406 7.62 -3.66 -10.60
N ARG A 407 7.98 -2.47 -10.08
CA ARG A 407 7.14 -1.27 -10.23
C ARG A 407 6.89 -0.92 -11.70
N THR A 408 7.91 -1.01 -12.54
CA THR A 408 7.78 -0.73 -13.98
C THR A 408 6.79 -1.70 -14.63
N THR A 409 6.84 -2.97 -14.23
CA THR A 409 5.88 -3.99 -14.63
C THR A 409 4.46 -3.64 -14.17
N PHE A 410 4.27 -3.29 -12.89
CA PHE A 410 2.95 -2.91 -12.36
C PHE A 410 2.37 -1.70 -13.10
N TYR A 411 3.20 -0.73 -13.48
CA TYR A 411 2.75 0.45 -14.22
C TYR A 411 2.27 0.08 -15.63
N LYS A 412 3.00 -0.79 -16.34
CA LYS A 412 2.57 -1.29 -17.66
C LYS A 412 1.25 -2.04 -17.57
N ASP A 413 1.09 -2.89 -16.56
CA ASP A 413 -0.14 -3.66 -16.35
C ASP A 413 -1.30 -2.77 -15.89
N SER A 414 -1.02 -1.71 -15.13
CA SER A 414 -1.99 -0.66 -14.80
C SER A 414 -2.56 0.01 -16.04
N PHE A 415 -1.72 0.34 -17.03
CA PHE A 415 -2.18 0.94 -18.28
C PHE A 415 -3.05 0.00 -19.13
N LYS A 416 -2.85 -1.32 -19.07
CA LYS A 416 -3.76 -2.28 -19.71
C LYS A 416 -5.16 -2.17 -19.10
N LEU A 417 -5.25 -2.14 -17.77
CA LEU A 417 -6.51 -2.01 -17.05
C LEU A 417 -7.19 -0.65 -17.32
N ILE A 418 -6.43 0.46 -17.30
CA ILE A 418 -6.95 1.79 -17.63
C ILE A 418 -7.53 1.84 -19.05
N LYS A 419 -6.90 1.14 -20.01
CA LYS A 419 -7.38 1.07 -21.40
C LYS A 419 -8.75 0.39 -21.51
N ASP A 420 -8.98 -0.63 -20.70
CA ASP A 420 -10.25 -1.38 -20.69
C ASP A 420 -11.36 -0.62 -19.94
N TYR A 421 -11.00 0.26 -18.99
CA TYR A 421 -11.96 1.03 -18.17
C TYR A 421 -11.61 2.54 -18.08
N PRO A 422 -11.57 3.29 -19.20
CA PRO A 422 -10.94 4.60 -19.25
C PRO A 422 -11.71 5.72 -18.56
N ILE A 423 -13.05 5.68 -18.52
CA ILE A 423 -13.87 6.84 -18.10
C ILE A 423 -14.06 6.86 -16.58
N LEU A 424 -14.71 5.82 -16.03
CA LEU A 424 -15.09 5.71 -14.62
C LEU A 424 -14.20 4.74 -13.83
N GLY A 425 -13.27 4.04 -14.49
CA GLY A 425 -12.46 3.03 -13.83
C GLY A 425 -13.28 1.81 -13.41
N VAL A 426 -12.77 1.11 -12.41
CA VAL A 426 -13.29 -0.17 -11.90
C VAL A 426 -13.69 -0.12 -10.43
N GLY A 427 -13.96 1.08 -9.91
CA GLY A 427 -14.28 1.31 -8.50
C GLY A 427 -13.08 1.17 -7.57
N GLY A 428 -13.28 1.58 -6.31
CA GLY A 428 -12.24 1.52 -5.29
C GLY A 428 -11.75 0.10 -5.00
N GLY A 429 -10.43 -0.08 -4.85
CA GLY A 429 -9.81 -1.41 -4.73
C GLY A 429 -9.78 -2.20 -6.04
N GLY A 430 -10.08 -1.59 -7.18
CA GLY A 430 -10.14 -2.28 -8.47
C GLY A 430 -8.82 -2.91 -8.91
N TRP A 431 -7.66 -2.31 -8.60
CA TRP A 431 -6.37 -2.97 -8.81
C TRP A 431 -6.25 -4.25 -7.99
N ALA A 432 -6.57 -4.19 -6.69
CA ALA A 432 -6.50 -5.34 -5.79
C ALA A 432 -7.45 -6.49 -6.19
N ALA A 433 -8.52 -6.18 -6.94
CA ALA A 433 -9.46 -7.17 -7.48
C ALA A 433 -9.04 -7.72 -8.85
N LEU A 434 -8.38 -6.93 -9.70
CA LEU A 434 -8.17 -7.27 -11.11
C LEU A 434 -6.72 -7.51 -11.52
N TYR A 435 -5.72 -7.20 -10.68
CA TYR A 435 -4.32 -7.26 -11.12
C TYR A 435 -3.91 -8.63 -11.69
N GLU A 436 -4.43 -9.74 -11.12
CA GLU A 436 -4.09 -11.10 -11.59
C GLU A 436 -4.54 -11.37 -13.02
N LYS A 437 -5.60 -10.70 -13.48
CA LYS A 437 -6.10 -10.78 -14.86
C LYS A 437 -5.16 -10.06 -15.84
N TYR A 438 -4.53 -8.98 -15.41
CA TYR A 438 -3.72 -8.11 -16.29
C TYR A 438 -2.21 -8.34 -16.19
N GLN A 439 -1.76 -9.01 -15.12
CA GLN A 439 -0.35 -9.19 -14.84
C GLN A 439 0.39 -9.88 -16.00
N ASN A 440 1.59 -9.41 -16.30
CA ASN A 440 2.46 -9.99 -17.34
C ASN A 440 3.34 -11.16 -16.83
N ASN A 441 3.44 -11.37 -15.53
CA ASN A 441 4.14 -12.48 -14.88
C ASN A 441 3.47 -12.79 -13.54
N PRO A 442 3.69 -13.95 -12.91
CA PRO A 442 2.98 -14.40 -11.70
C PRO A 442 3.36 -13.64 -10.41
N TYR A 443 3.57 -12.33 -10.46
CA TYR A 443 3.84 -11.52 -9.27
C TYR A 443 2.62 -11.47 -8.33
N THR A 444 2.83 -11.09 -7.07
CA THR A 444 1.74 -10.87 -6.11
C THR A 444 1.85 -9.46 -5.55
N SER A 445 1.05 -8.54 -6.07
CA SER A 445 1.03 -7.15 -5.58
C SER A 445 -0.35 -6.54 -5.71
N ARG A 446 -1.02 -6.38 -4.57
CA ARG A 446 -2.35 -5.75 -4.46
C ARG A 446 -2.30 -4.21 -4.43
N GLN A 447 -1.12 -3.65 -4.67
CA GLN A 447 -0.89 -2.20 -4.78
C GLN A 447 -0.07 -1.92 -6.04
N THR A 448 -0.43 -0.86 -6.76
CA THR A 448 0.31 -0.43 -7.97
C THR A 448 1.68 0.15 -7.64
N HIS A 449 1.96 0.48 -6.37
CA HIS A 449 3.13 1.25 -5.94
C HIS A 449 3.25 2.60 -6.67
N ASN A 450 2.10 3.24 -6.91
CA ASN A 450 1.96 4.62 -7.36
C ASN A 450 0.54 5.08 -7.05
N PHE A 451 0.39 5.99 -6.08
CA PHE A 451 -0.92 6.47 -5.66
C PHE A 451 -1.76 7.03 -6.83
N PHE A 452 -1.15 7.76 -7.75
CA PHE A 452 -1.88 8.39 -8.86
C PHE A 452 -2.35 7.36 -9.89
N LEU A 453 -1.56 6.33 -10.17
CA LEU A 453 -1.99 5.22 -11.03
C LEU A 453 -3.07 4.38 -10.35
N GLN A 454 -2.92 4.08 -9.06
CA GLN A 454 -3.97 3.43 -8.26
C GLN A 454 -5.29 4.21 -8.36
N PHE A 455 -5.23 5.52 -8.10
CA PHE A 455 -6.40 6.39 -8.14
C PHE A 455 -7.02 6.43 -9.55
N TRP A 456 -6.20 6.51 -10.61
CA TRP A 456 -6.70 6.48 -11.99
C TRP A 456 -7.41 5.16 -12.33
N ILE A 457 -6.86 4.01 -11.93
CA ILE A 457 -7.52 2.71 -12.09
C ILE A 457 -8.89 2.70 -11.38
N GLU A 458 -8.94 3.23 -10.16
CA GLU A 458 -10.13 3.15 -9.32
C GLU A 458 -11.27 4.08 -9.78
N VAL A 459 -10.97 5.29 -10.24
CA VAL A 459 -12.01 6.29 -10.60
C VAL A 459 -11.99 6.76 -12.06
N GLY A 460 -11.11 6.19 -12.88
CA GLY A 460 -10.98 6.51 -14.29
C GLY A 460 -10.45 7.92 -14.57
N THR A 461 -10.44 8.28 -15.85
CA THR A 461 -9.88 9.55 -16.34
C THR A 461 -10.67 10.74 -15.80
N LEU A 462 -11.98 10.59 -15.60
CA LEU A 462 -12.81 11.65 -15.00
C LEU A 462 -12.35 11.96 -13.56
N GLY A 463 -12.19 10.92 -12.75
CA GLY A 463 -11.79 11.09 -11.35
C GLY A 463 -10.37 11.60 -11.19
N ILE A 464 -9.39 11.10 -11.96
CA ILE A 464 -8.01 11.59 -11.87
C ILE A 464 -7.89 13.06 -12.29
N ILE A 465 -8.69 13.53 -13.25
CA ILE A 465 -8.76 14.96 -13.61
C ILE A 465 -9.30 15.79 -12.45
N ILE A 466 -10.32 15.32 -11.74
CA ILE A 466 -10.86 15.99 -10.54
C ILE A 466 -9.77 16.13 -9.48
N LEU A 467 -9.05 15.03 -9.17
CA LEU A 467 -7.96 15.05 -8.20
C LEU A 467 -6.83 16.01 -8.64
N ALA A 468 -6.39 15.90 -9.89
CA ALA A 468 -5.32 16.74 -10.44
C ALA A 468 -5.71 18.22 -10.42
N ALA A 469 -6.92 18.57 -10.84
CA ALA A 469 -7.42 19.94 -10.80
C ALA A 469 -7.47 20.48 -9.36
N PHE A 470 -7.95 19.67 -8.41
CA PHE A 470 -7.99 20.04 -6.99
C PHE A 470 -6.60 20.32 -6.42
N LEU A 471 -5.65 19.38 -6.63
CA LEU A 471 -4.27 19.51 -6.16
C LEU A 471 -3.54 20.68 -6.83
N LEU A 472 -3.59 20.79 -8.16
CA LEU A 472 -2.95 21.87 -8.88
C LEU A 472 -3.50 23.24 -8.45
N TYR A 473 -4.81 23.35 -8.27
CA TYR A 473 -5.44 24.60 -7.83
C TYR A 473 -5.00 25.01 -6.43
N ILE A 474 -5.00 24.10 -5.46
CA ILE A 474 -4.60 24.43 -4.09
C ILE A 474 -3.11 24.79 -4.01
N PHE A 475 -2.23 24.03 -4.66
CA PHE A 475 -0.80 24.31 -4.67
C PHE A 475 -0.51 25.64 -5.37
N TYR A 476 -1.13 25.89 -6.54
CA TYR A 476 -0.97 27.16 -7.24
C TYR A 476 -1.42 28.36 -6.40
N GLN A 477 -2.61 28.29 -5.82
CA GLN A 477 -3.17 29.39 -5.03
C GLN A 477 -2.40 29.62 -3.72
N TYR A 478 -1.93 28.56 -3.08
CA TYR A 478 -1.09 28.64 -1.89
C TYR A 478 0.27 29.28 -2.22
N VAL A 479 0.97 28.79 -3.23
CA VAL A 479 2.28 29.33 -3.66
C VAL A 479 2.15 30.79 -4.08
N ARG A 480 1.12 31.14 -4.85
CA ARG A 480 0.85 32.53 -5.24
C ARG A 480 0.59 33.42 -4.03
N SER A 481 -0.19 32.95 -3.05
CA SER A 481 -0.46 33.71 -1.82
C SER A 481 0.80 33.86 -0.98
N TYR A 482 1.59 32.80 -0.86
CA TYR A 482 2.85 32.78 -0.13
C TYR A 482 3.84 33.81 -0.70
N ILE A 483 4.04 33.83 -2.02
CA ILE A 483 4.97 34.78 -2.67
C ILE A 483 4.54 36.23 -2.47
N LYS A 484 3.23 36.50 -2.42
CA LYS A 484 2.67 37.86 -2.27
C LYS A 484 2.53 38.31 -0.81
N GLY A 485 2.45 37.38 0.14
CA GLY A 485 2.25 37.65 1.57
C GLY A 485 3.49 38.21 2.26
N ASP A 486 3.33 38.73 3.49
CA ASP A 486 4.44 39.19 4.34
C ASP A 486 5.11 38.01 5.09
N GLU A 487 6.27 38.24 5.72
CA GLU A 487 7.02 37.15 6.36
C GLU A 487 6.29 36.53 7.56
N ALA A 488 5.40 37.26 8.22
CA ALA A 488 4.61 36.75 9.34
C ALA A 488 3.52 35.80 8.84
N SER A 489 2.72 36.21 7.84
CA SER A 489 1.67 35.37 7.24
C SER A 489 2.22 34.12 6.53
N ARG A 490 3.44 34.18 5.99
CA ARG A 490 4.13 33.04 5.38
C ARG A 490 4.50 31.94 6.38
N LYS A 491 4.79 32.29 7.64
CA LYS A 491 5.43 31.37 8.58
C LYS A 491 4.50 30.31 9.16
N ASP A 492 3.27 30.71 9.47
CA ASP A 492 2.41 29.96 10.40
C ASP A 492 1.79 28.70 9.79
N LYS A 493 1.80 28.56 8.46
CA LYS A 493 1.11 27.48 7.74
C LYS A 493 2.00 26.68 6.79
N PHE A 494 3.27 27.06 6.67
CA PHE A 494 4.20 26.41 5.73
C PHE A 494 4.56 24.97 6.12
N VAL A 495 4.42 24.61 7.39
CA VAL A 495 4.56 23.21 7.85
C VAL A 495 3.59 22.29 7.10
N PHE A 496 2.35 22.73 6.89
CA PHE A 496 1.37 21.94 6.14
C PHE A 496 1.79 21.73 4.70
N TYR A 497 2.37 22.75 4.05
CA TYR A 497 2.94 22.63 2.71
C TYR A 497 4.06 21.60 2.66
N ILE A 498 5.03 21.67 3.60
CA ILE A 498 6.15 20.74 3.66
C ILE A 498 5.64 19.30 3.80
N ILE A 499 4.72 19.04 4.73
CA ILE A 499 4.22 17.69 5.01
C ILE A 499 3.40 17.15 3.82
N ALA A 500 2.43 17.92 3.32
CA ALA A 500 1.59 17.49 2.19
C ALA A 500 2.44 17.23 0.94
N LEU A 501 3.37 18.14 0.62
CA LEU A 501 4.26 18.00 -0.54
C LEU A 501 5.16 16.77 -0.40
N SER A 502 5.79 16.57 0.76
CA SER A 502 6.73 15.45 0.97
C SER A 502 6.06 14.11 0.74
N LEU A 503 4.86 13.93 1.31
CA LEU A 503 4.09 12.70 1.17
C LEU A 503 3.58 12.52 -0.26
N LEU A 504 2.99 13.56 -0.88
CA LEU A 504 2.45 13.46 -2.25
C LEU A 504 3.53 13.19 -3.31
N ILE A 505 4.73 13.77 -3.18
CA ILE A 505 5.84 13.52 -4.11
C ILE A 505 6.34 12.08 -3.97
N HIS A 506 6.52 11.58 -2.75
CA HIS A 506 6.91 10.18 -2.56
C HIS A 506 5.84 9.20 -3.08
N SER A 507 4.55 9.55 -2.95
CA SER A 507 3.43 8.73 -3.43
C SER A 507 3.36 8.59 -4.95
N THR A 508 4.23 9.28 -5.71
CA THR A 508 4.41 9.05 -7.15
C THR A 508 5.15 7.74 -7.46
N ILE A 509 5.88 7.18 -6.50
CA ILE A 509 6.69 5.96 -6.67
C ILE A 509 6.32 4.84 -5.68
N ASP A 510 5.34 5.08 -4.81
CA ASP A 510 4.89 4.11 -3.82
C ASP A 510 3.42 4.32 -3.41
N PHE A 511 2.91 3.50 -2.49
CA PHE A 511 1.49 3.39 -2.15
C PHE A 511 1.14 3.87 -0.72
N GLU A 512 1.97 4.66 -0.05
CA GLU A 512 1.74 5.05 1.36
C GLU A 512 0.42 5.78 1.63
N MET A 513 -0.24 6.32 0.60
CA MET A 513 -1.61 6.85 0.70
C MET A 513 -2.68 5.77 0.94
N SER A 514 -2.33 4.48 0.90
CA SER A 514 -3.20 3.39 1.38
C SER A 514 -3.32 3.36 2.91
N TYR A 515 -2.42 4.02 3.64
CA TYR A 515 -2.53 4.17 5.09
C TYR A 515 -3.50 5.32 5.39
N GLY A 516 -4.65 5.00 5.97
CA GLY A 516 -5.70 5.97 6.28
C GLY A 516 -5.23 7.13 7.15
N PHE A 517 -4.25 6.90 8.02
CA PHE A 517 -3.57 7.96 8.78
C PHE A 517 -2.81 8.94 7.87
N ILE A 518 -2.00 8.44 6.93
CA ILE A 518 -1.20 9.27 6.02
C ILE A 518 -2.12 10.07 5.09
N ALA A 519 -3.12 9.43 4.50
CA ALA A 519 -4.08 10.12 3.64
C ALA A 519 -4.87 11.20 4.40
N ALA A 520 -5.38 10.90 5.61
CA ALA A 520 -6.04 11.90 6.46
C ALA A 520 -5.10 13.06 6.84
N LEU A 521 -3.83 12.77 7.15
CA LEU A 521 -2.81 13.78 7.45
C LEU A 521 -2.54 14.68 6.24
N VAL A 522 -2.41 14.12 5.03
CA VAL A 522 -2.25 14.88 3.79
C VAL A 522 -3.44 15.79 3.58
N TYR A 523 -4.67 15.28 3.69
CA TYR A 523 -5.88 16.09 3.51
C TYR A 523 -6.01 17.17 4.58
N LEU A 524 -5.68 16.87 5.84
CA LEU A 524 -5.62 17.86 6.93
C LEU A 524 -4.61 18.98 6.61
N CYS A 525 -3.43 18.63 6.11
CA CYS A 525 -2.40 19.59 5.72
C CYS A 525 -2.83 20.40 4.49
N LEU A 526 -3.45 19.79 3.48
CA LEU A 526 -4.05 20.51 2.36
C LEU A 526 -5.11 21.50 2.88
N GLY A 527 -5.95 21.12 3.84
CA GLY A 527 -6.89 22.04 4.49
C GLY A 527 -6.20 23.20 5.21
N GLY A 528 -5.11 22.91 5.93
CA GLY A 528 -4.24 23.89 6.57
C GLY A 528 -3.59 24.87 5.59
N MET A 529 -3.17 24.39 4.43
CA MET A 529 -2.70 25.24 3.33
C MET A 529 -3.82 26.13 2.79
N ALA A 530 -4.99 25.55 2.52
CA ALA A 530 -6.13 26.28 1.99
C ALA A 530 -6.54 27.46 2.90
N SER A 531 -6.52 27.28 4.23
CA SER A 531 -6.81 28.36 5.18
C SER A 531 -5.77 29.50 5.14
N GLY A 532 -4.58 29.25 4.61
CA GLY A 532 -3.50 30.23 4.43
C GLY A 532 -3.53 30.99 3.11
N ILE A 533 -4.44 30.65 2.20
CA ILE A 533 -4.61 31.37 0.92
C ILE A 533 -5.19 32.76 1.22
N SER A 534 -4.68 33.80 0.55
CA SER A 534 -5.12 35.18 0.74
C SER A 534 -6.65 35.30 0.60
N SER A 535 -7.30 35.98 1.54
CA SER A 535 -8.76 36.07 1.67
C SER A 535 -9.43 37.02 0.68
N ASN A 536 -8.88 37.14 -0.54
CA ASN A 536 -9.51 37.94 -1.59
C ASN A 536 -10.92 37.39 -1.86
N GLN A 537 -11.89 38.30 -1.86
CA GLN A 537 -13.27 37.93 -2.11
C GLN A 537 -13.41 37.39 -3.54
N LEU A 538 -13.97 36.19 -3.68
CA LEU A 538 -14.26 35.59 -4.97
C LEU A 538 -15.30 36.41 -5.72
N SER A 539 -15.17 36.52 -7.05
CA SER A 539 -16.20 37.13 -7.89
C SER A 539 -17.55 36.43 -7.74
N ILE A 540 -17.53 35.10 -7.60
CA ILE A 540 -18.72 34.26 -7.43
C ILE A 540 -19.47 34.55 -6.11
N ALA A 541 -18.77 35.03 -5.08
CA ALA A 541 -19.36 35.39 -3.79
C ALA A 541 -20.28 36.62 -3.87
N LYS A 542 -20.21 37.39 -4.98
CA LYS A 542 -21.04 38.57 -5.22
C LYS A 542 -22.42 38.22 -5.80
N HIS A 543 -22.65 36.96 -6.20
CA HIS A 543 -23.93 36.55 -6.76
C HIS A 543 -24.98 36.23 -5.68
N PRO A 544 -26.28 36.54 -5.91
CA PRO A 544 -27.35 36.28 -4.94
C PRO A 544 -27.54 34.80 -4.56
N TRP A 545 -27.20 33.86 -5.45
CA TRP A 545 -27.32 32.44 -5.17
C TRP A 545 -26.27 31.93 -4.17
N ALA A 546 -25.14 32.62 -4.01
CA ALA A 546 -24.13 32.27 -3.01
C ALA A 546 -24.71 32.33 -1.58
N ALA A 547 -25.67 33.23 -1.33
CA ALA A 547 -26.41 33.28 -0.07
C ALA A 547 -27.33 32.07 0.14
N LYS A 548 -27.88 31.48 -0.93
CA LYS A 548 -28.70 30.25 -0.88
C LYS A 548 -27.85 29.01 -0.59
N VAL A 549 -26.60 28.98 -1.04
CA VAL A 549 -25.66 27.89 -0.78
C VAL A 549 -25.26 27.82 0.70
N LYS A 550 -25.35 28.94 1.43
CA LYS A 550 -24.96 29.06 2.86
C LYS A 550 -25.57 27.98 3.75
N LEU A 551 -26.84 27.63 3.52
CA LEU A 551 -27.51 26.55 4.26
C LEU A 551 -27.43 25.20 3.54
N GLY A 552 -27.39 25.20 2.20
CA GLY A 552 -27.32 23.97 1.41
C GLY A 552 -26.06 23.14 1.67
N TYR A 553 -24.89 23.78 1.82
CA TYR A 553 -23.64 23.06 2.07
C TYR A 553 -23.62 22.32 3.43
N PRO A 554 -23.91 22.97 4.58
CA PRO A 554 -24.04 22.26 5.85
C PRO A 554 -25.09 21.13 5.84
N ILE A 555 -26.24 21.32 5.18
CA ILE A 555 -27.26 20.27 5.04
C ILE A 555 -26.69 19.07 4.27
N LEU A 556 -26.00 19.31 3.16
CA LEU A 556 -25.36 18.25 2.37
C LEU A 556 -24.33 17.48 3.20
N LEU A 557 -23.50 18.17 3.99
CA LEU A 557 -22.57 17.52 4.91
C LEU A 557 -23.28 16.66 5.95
N GLY A 558 -24.41 17.14 6.50
CA GLY A 558 -25.24 16.38 7.42
C GLY A 558 -25.79 15.10 6.79
N ILE A 559 -26.25 15.16 5.54
CA ILE A 559 -26.72 13.98 4.79
C ILE A 559 -25.57 12.99 4.59
N ILE A 560 -24.42 13.46 4.09
CA ILE A 560 -23.23 12.62 3.89
C ILE A 560 -22.80 11.96 5.20
N ALA A 561 -22.79 12.71 6.30
CA ALA A 561 -22.44 12.20 7.62
C ALA A 561 -23.40 11.10 8.09
N ILE A 562 -24.71 11.31 7.96
CA ILE A 562 -25.73 10.31 8.36
C ILE A 562 -25.62 9.05 7.51
N THR A 563 -25.46 9.19 6.19
CA THR A 563 -25.28 8.05 5.29
C THR A 563 -24.02 7.26 5.62
N ALA A 564 -22.87 7.95 5.77
CA ALA A 564 -21.61 7.32 6.15
C ALA A 564 -21.70 6.63 7.53
N PHE A 565 -22.39 7.23 8.49
CA PHE A 565 -22.63 6.66 9.81
C PHE A 565 -23.43 5.36 9.72
N ILE A 566 -24.57 5.36 9.01
CA ILE A 566 -25.43 4.18 8.86
C ILE A 566 -24.66 3.04 8.18
N MET A 567 -23.97 3.34 7.08
CA MET A 567 -23.17 2.33 6.35
C MET A 567 -22.06 1.74 7.24
N SER A 568 -21.32 2.60 7.95
CA SER A 568 -20.24 2.14 8.84
C SER A 568 -20.77 1.39 10.06
N ALA A 569 -21.93 1.76 10.60
CA ALA A 569 -22.57 1.05 11.71
C ALA A 569 -23.05 -0.35 11.31
N ILE A 570 -23.58 -0.51 10.10
CA ILE A 570 -23.94 -1.82 9.53
C ILE A 570 -22.69 -2.68 9.36
N GLN A 571 -21.61 -2.14 8.76
CA GLN A 571 -20.35 -2.86 8.60
C GLN A 571 -19.73 -3.25 9.95
N PHE A 572 -19.74 -2.35 10.93
CA PHE A 572 -19.23 -2.61 12.28
C PHE A 572 -20.03 -3.73 12.98
N SER A 573 -21.37 -3.69 12.86
CA SER A 573 -22.24 -4.72 13.39
C SER A 573 -21.96 -6.08 12.74
N GLY A 574 -21.88 -6.13 11.41
CA GLY A 574 -21.55 -7.33 10.65
C GLY A 574 -20.19 -7.91 11.05
N ASN A 575 -19.16 -7.06 11.14
CA ASN A 575 -17.81 -7.45 11.55
C ASN A 575 -17.78 -8.02 12.98
N ASN A 576 -18.54 -7.43 13.92
CA ASN A 576 -18.65 -7.98 15.28
C ASN A 576 -19.32 -9.35 15.31
N LYS A 577 -20.35 -9.58 14.48
CA LYS A 577 -21.00 -10.90 14.36
C LYS A 577 -20.06 -11.92 13.74
N TYR A 578 -19.33 -11.54 12.69
CA TYR A 578 -18.33 -12.41 12.06
C TYR A 578 -17.19 -12.78 13.03
N ALA A 579 -16.64 -11.80 13.75
CA ALA A 579 -15.61 -12.04 14.76
C ALA A 579 -16.09 -12.97 15.88
N LEU A 580 -17.37 -12.88 16.28
CA LEU A 580 -17.97 -13.82 17.23
C LEU A 580 -18.06 -15.24 16.66
N SER A 581 -18.42 -15.39 15.38
CA SER A 581 -18.43 -16.69 14.70
C SER A 581 -17.05 -17.35 14.70
N LEU A 582 -16.02 -16.60 14.31
CA LEU A 582 -14.64 -17.11 14.30
C LEU A 582 -14.13 -17.43 15.70
N LYS A 583 -14.47 -16.62 16.71
CA LYS A 583 -14.17 -16.92 18.11
C LYS A 583 -14.83 -18.23 18.57
N ASN A 584 -16.09 -18.45 18.19
CA ASN A 584 -16.81 -19.69 18.52
C ASN A 584 -16.19 -20.89 17.79
N ALA A 585 -15.75 -20.73 16.54
CA ALA A 585 -15.05 -21.77 15.78
C ALA A 585 -13.69 -22.12 16.41
N ALA A 586 -12.89 -21.13 16.79
CA ALA A 586 -11.61 -21.34 17.47
C ALA A 586 -11.78 -22.02 18.84
N ALA A 587 -12.89 -21.74 19.53
CA ALA A 587 -13.26 -22.40 20.78
C ALA A 587 -13.96 -23.76 20.58
N GLN A 588 -14.00 -24.29 19.35
CA GLN A 588 -14.60 -25.59 19.01
C GLN A 588 -16.05 -25.75 19.50
N LYS A 589 -16.81 -24.67 19.47
CA LYS A 589 -18.23 -24.68 19.88
C LYS A 589 -19.11 -25.48 18.91
N PRO A 590 -20.32 -25.89 19.31
CA PRO A 590 -21.29 -26.53 18.42
C PRO A 590 -21.52 -25.71 17.15
N LEU A 591 -21.68 -26.38 16.00
CA LEU A 591 -21.81 -25.74 14.69
C LEU A 591 -22.89 -24.65 14.65
N GLN A 592 -24.03 -24.85 15.32
CA GLN A 592 -25.09 -23.86 15.36
C GLN A 592 -24.67 -22.54 16.05
N GLU A 593 -23.84 -22.61 17.09
CA GLU A 593 -23.26 -21.43 17.74
C GLU A 593 -22.22 -20.71 16.85
N ILE A 594 -21.63 -21.41 15.88
CA ILE A 594 -20.73 -20.84 14.89
C ILE A 594 -21.52 -20.20 13.73
N MET A 595 -22.52 -20.92 13.21
CA MET A 595 -23.28 -20.53 12.01
C MET A 595 -24.29 -19.40 12.28
N ASN A 596 -24.94 -19.37 13.45
CA ASN A 596 -25.91 -18.32 13.78
C ASN A 596 -25.32 -16.89 13.71
N PRO A 597 -24.18 -16.57 14.35
CA PRO A 597 -23.58 -15.25 14.20
C PRO A 597 -23.04 -15.01 12.78
N LEU A 598 -22.57 -16.04 12.06
CA LEU A 598 -22.14 -15.90 10.66
C LEU A 598 -23.29 -15.52 9.72
N ASN A 599 -24.44 -16.19 9.86
CA ASN A 599 -25.64 -15.89 9.09
C ASN A 599 -26.12 -14.45 9.36
N LYS A 600 -26.11 -13.99 10.62
CA LYS A 600 -26.41 -12.59 10.96
C LYS A 600 -25.41 -11.59 10.37
N ALA A 601 -24.14 -11.97 10.24
CA ALA A 601 -23.15 -11.13 9.57
C ALA A 601 -23.47 -11.00 8.07
N LEU A 602 -23.88 -12.10 7.42
CA LEU A 602 -24.29 -12.13 6.02
C LEU A 602 -25.64 -11.41 5.80
N GLU A 603 -26.59 -11.45 6.73
CA GLU A 603 -27.81 -10.63 6.64
C GLU A 603 -27.49 -9.13 6.56
N LEU A 604 -26.44 -8.68 7.25
CA LEU A 604 -26.00 -7.27 7.26
C LEU A 604 -25.09 -6.93 6.09
N GLN A 605 -24.29 -7.89 5.61
CA GLN A 605 -23.35 -7.74 4.50
C GLN A 605 -23.39 -9.01 3.61
N PRO A 606 -24.39 -9.15 2.72
CA PRO A 606 -24.67 -10.40 2.01
C PRO A 606 -23.53 -10.92 1.13
N HIS A 607 -22.77 -10.00 0.55
CA HIS A 607 -21.72 -10.31 -0.43
C HIS A 607 -20.31 -10.06 0.12
N HIS A 608 -20.14 -10.06 1.45
CA HIS A 608 -18.82 -9.88 2.03
C HIS A 608 -17.93 -11.09 1.74
N PRO A 609 -16.77 -10.94 1.06
CA PRO A 609 -16.01 -12.07 0.53
C PRO A 609 -15.56 -13.01 1.64
N ASP A 610 -15.07 -12.50 2.77
CA ASP A 610 -14.60 -13.35 3.87
C ASP A 610 -15.74 -14.10 4.58
N TYR A 611 -16.91 -13.48 4.72
CA TYR A 611 -18.05 -14.09 5.40
C TYR A 611 -18.61 -15.22 4.53
N VAL A 612 -18.70 -14.97 3.23
CA VAL A 612 -19.08 -15.96 2.22
C VAL A 612 -18.06 -17.10 2.19
N ALA A 613 -16.77 -16.80 2.06
CA ALA A 613 -15.72 -17.81 2.01
C ALA A 613 -15.72 -18.71 3.25
N THR A 614 -15.93 -18.12 4.44
CA THR A 614 -16.03 -18.86 5.70
C THR A 614 -17.25 -19.77 5.72
N LYS A 615 -18.42 -19.25 5.32
CA LYS A 615 -19.67 -20.03 5.29
C LYS A 615 -19.57 -21.18 4.28
N VAL A 616 -19.08 -20.90 3.08
CA VAL A 616 -18.82 -21.90 2.03
C VAL A 616 -17.83 -22.94 2.52
N GLY A 617 -16.80 -22.56 3.28
CA GLY A 617 -15.87 -23.49 3.90
C GLY A 617 -16.56 -24.51 4.81
N PHE A 618 -17.45 -24.04 5.71
CA PHE A 618 -18.24 -24.94 6.56
C PHE A 618 -19.20 -25.82 5.77
N LEU A 619 -19.91 -25.26 4.78
CA LEU A 619 -20.83 -26.02 3.92
C LEU A 619 -20.10 -27.08 3.11
N THR A 620 -18.92 -26.76 2.59
CA THR A 620 -18.05 -27.69 1.83
C THR A 620 -17.58 -28.83 2.73
N GLN A 621 -17.17 -28.52 3.96
CA GLN A 621 -16.77 -29.53 4.93
C GLN A 621 -17.94 -30.47 5.25
N LEU A 622 -19.14 -29.95 5.49
CA LEU A 622 -20.34 -30.75 5.75
C LEU A 622 -20.68 -31.64 4.55
N TYR A 623 -20.74 -31.07 3.34
CA TYR A 623 -20.98 -31.82 2.11
C TYR A 623 -19.96 -32.94 1.90
N SER A 624 -18.69 -32.69 2.21
CA SER A 624 -17.64 -33.72 2.09
C SER A 624 -17.89 -34.92 3.01
N GLN A 625 -18.48 -34.71 4.18
CA GLN A 625 -18.75 -35.73 5.20
C GLN A 625 -20.06 -36.48 4.95
N ASN A 626 -21.14 -35.78 4.62
CA ASN A 626 -22.48 -36.35 4.59
C ASN A 626 -23.10 -36.46 3.18
N LYS A 627 -22.48 -35.84 2.17
CA LYS A 627 -22.99 -35.76 0.78
C LYS A 627 -24.41 -35.17 0.67
N ASP A 628 -24.79 -34.30 1.59
CA ASP A 628 -26.08 -33.61 1.58
C ASP A 628 -26.13 -32.52 0.49
N GLU A 629 -26.97 -32.74 -0.52
CA GLU A 629 -27.17 -31.82 -1.64
C GLU A 629 -27.68 -30.45 -1.21
N ALA A 630 -28.34 -30.32 -0.05
CA ALA A 630 -28.76 -29.02 0.46
C ALA A 630 -27.54 -28.11 0.75
N MET A 631 -26.48 -28.66 1.35
CA MET A 631 -25.25 -27.92 1.66
C MET A 631 -24.52 -27.51 0.39
N PHE A 632 -24.46 -28.40 -0.61
CA PHE A 632 -23.90 -28.10 -1.92
C PHE A 632 -24.65 -26.95 -2.61
N ASN A 633 -25.99 -27.05 -2.67
CA ASN A 633 -26.82 -26.06 -3.35
C ASN A 633 -26.75 -24.69 -2.66
N GLU A 634 -26.75 -24.64 -1.33
CA GLU A 634 -26.58 -23.39 -0.58
C GLU A 634 -25.20 -22.76 -0.84
N ALA A 635 -24.13 -23.57 -0.86
CA ALA A 635 -22.78 -23.07 -1.10
C ALA A 635 -22.63 -22.50 -2.52
N ILE A 636 -23.11 -23.23 -3.54
CA ILE A 636 -23.06 -22.77 -4.94
C ILE A 636 -23.92 -21.53 -5.14
N GLN A 637 -25.12 -21.47 -4.55
CA GLN A 637 -25.97 -20.28 -4.62
C GLN A 637 -25.25 -19.06 -4.06
N LEU A 638 -24.66 -19.19 -2.86
CA LEU A 638 -23.95 -18.10 -2.20
C LEU A 638 -22.73 -17.62 -3.01
N LEU A 639 -21.98 -18.55 -3.61
CA LEU A 639 -20.86 -18.24 -4.49
C LEU A 639 -21.32 -17.50 -5.75
N GLN A 640 -22.36 -17.99 -6.42
CA GLN A 640 -22.87 -17.40 -7.66
C GLN A 640 -23.50 -16.02 -7.44
N GLU A 641 -24.20 -15.81 -6.34
CA GLU A 641 -24.74 -14.49 -5.96
C GLU A 641 -23.59 -13.51 -5.66
N THR A 642 -22.58 -13.94 -4.90
CA THR A 642 -21.42 -13.09 -4.56
C THR A 642 -20.59 -12.72 -5.79
N LYS A 643 -20.42 -13.63 -6.75
CA LYS A 643 -19.68 -13.42 -8.00
C LYS A 643 -20.25 -12.30 -8.87
N ARG A 644 -21.54 -11.97 -8.74
CA ARG A 644 -22.18 -10.82 -9.43
C ARG A 644 -21.74 -9.47 -8.85
N HIS A 645 -21.21 -9.45 -7.63
CA HIS A 645 -20.80 -8.26 -6.91
C HIS A 645 -19.28 -8.15 -6.73
N ILE A 646 -18.57 -9.27 -6.85
CA ILE A 646 -17.12 -9.37 -6.71
C ILE A 646 -16.59 -10.24 -7.84
N THR A 647 -15.92 -9.61 -8.79
CA THR A 647 -15.26 -10.28 -9.92
C THR A 647 -13.83 -10.68 -9.55
N ASN A 648 -13.34 -11.78 -10.13
CA ASN A 648 -11.94 -12.22 -10.02
C ASN A 648 -11.44 -12.47 -8.58
N ASN A 649 -12.31 -12.93 -7.66
CA ASN A 649 -11.88 -13.41 -6.34
C ASN A 649 -11.40 -14.86 -6.43
N LYS A 650 -10.08 -15.06 -6.38
CA LYS A 650 -9.44 -16.36 -6.52
C LYS A 650 -9.84 -17.38 -5.44
N ILE A 651 -10.07 -16.93 -4.21
CA ILE A 651 -10.47 -17.82 -3.09
C ILE A 651 -11.86 -18.39 -3.36
N LEU A 652 -12.83 -17.53 -3.66
CA LEU A 652 -14.20 -17.97 -3.96
C LEU A 652 -14.26 -18.83 -5.22
N PHE A 653 -13.48 -18.48 -6.25
CA PHE A 653 -13.33 -19.31 -7.45
C PHE A 653 -12.80 -20.71 -7.12
N GLY A 654 -11.75 -20.80 -6.29
CA GLY A 654 -11.18 -22.08 -5.85
C GLY A 654 -12.20 -22.93 -5.11
N GLN A 655 -12.97 -22.34 -4.20
CA GLN A 655 -14.03 -23.05 -3.47
C GLN A 655 -15.14 -23.58 -4.39
N GLU A 656 -15.52 -22.81 -5.43
CA GLU A 656 -16.49 -23.27 -6.44
C GLU A 656 -15.94 -24.49 -7.21
N LEU A 657 -14.66 -24.42 -7.62
CA LEU A 657 -13.99 -25.51 -8.33
C LEU A 657 -13.87 -26.77 -7.46
N ASP A 658 -13.55 -26.61 -6.17
CA ASP A 658 -13.44 -27.71 -5.21
C ASP A 658 -14.78 -28.43 -5.00
N LEU A 659 -15.89 -27.67 -4.88
CA LEU A 659 -17.23 -28.23 -4.73
C LEU A 659 -17.62 -29.09 -5.94
N TYR A 660 -17.42 -28.59 -7.17
CA TYR A 660 -17.69 -29.38 -8.37
C TYR A 660 -16.74 -30.56 -8.54
N SER A 661 -15.50 -30.45 -8.04
CA SER A 661 -14.58 -31.59 -7.93
C SER A 661 -15.10 -32.67 -6.99
N MET A 662 -15.64 -32.30 -5.82
CA MET A 662 -16.24 -33.25 -4.88
C MET A 662 -17.52 -33.89 -5.39
N LYS A 663 -18.28 -33.16 -6.22
CA LYS A 663 -19.49 -33.64 -6.91
C LYS A 663 -19.18 -34.48 -8.16
N ASN A 664 -17.91 -34.49 -8.59
CA ASN A 664 -17.45 -35.14 -9.81
C ASN A 664 -18.16 -34.63 -11.08
N ASP A 665 -18.56 -33.34 -11.12
CA ASP A 665 -19.15 -32.70 -12.30
C ASP A 665 -18.06 -32.13 -13.22
N GLN A 666 -17.54 -33.01 -14.06
CA GLN A 666 -16.44 -32.71 -14.97
C GLN A 666 -16.79 -31.62 -15.99
N THR A 667 -18.05 -31.53 -16.41
CA THR A 667 -18.52 -30.53 -17.39
C THR A 667 -18.49 -29.14 -16.76
N LYS A 668 -19.01 -29.00 -15.53
CA LYS A 668 -18.94 -27.72 -14.81
C LYS A 668 -17.52 -27.34 -14.45
N MET A 669 -16.70 -28.30 -14.02
CA MET A 669 -15.27 -28.04 -13.79
C MET A 669 -14.56 -27.52 -15.04
N LEU A 670 -14.77 -28.13 -16.21
CA LEU A 670 -14.13 -27.68 -17.44
C LEU A 670 -14.56 -26.24 -17.80
N SER A 671 -15.84 -25.93 -17.65
CA SER A 671 -16.37 -24.58 -17.86
C SER A 671 -15.72 -23.55 -16.92
N LEU A 672 -15.63 -23.87 -15.62
CA LEU A 672 -14.99 -23.01 -14.62
C LEU A 672 -13.49 -22.85 -14.88
N VAL A 673 -12.79 -23.90 -15.27
CA VAL A 673 -11.36 -23.83 -15.60
C VAL A 673 -11.11 -22.94 -16.82
N GLN A 674 -11.97 -23.01 -17.84
CA GLN A 674 -11.87 -22.12 -19.01
C GLN A 674 -12.11 -20.66 -18.62
N GLU A 675 -13.07 -20.38 -17.75
CA GLU A 675 -13.28 -19.04 -17.19
C GLU A 675 -12.06 -18.60 -16.36
N GLY A 676 -11.56 -19.48 -15.49
CA GLY A 676 -10.42 -19.23 -14.62
C GLY A 676 -9.14 -18.92 -15.38
N LEU A 677 -8.88 -19.57 -16.53
CA LEU A 677 -7.72 -19.26 -17.38
C LEU A 677 -7.75 -17.83 -17.95
N GLN A 678 -8.94 -17.24 -18.10
CA GLN A 678 -9.09 -15.84 -18.51
C GLN A 678 -8.93 -14.86 -17.34
N GLN A 679 -9.33 -15.26 -16.13
CA GLN A 679 -9.28 -14.42 -14.92
C GLN A 679 -7.93 -14.47 -14.21
N PHE A 680 -7.31 -15.64 -14.22
CA PHE A 680 -6.05 -15.95 -13.54
C PHE A 680 -5.07 -16.59 -14.53
N PRO A 681 -4.65 -15.87 -15.59
CA PRO A 681 -3.84 -16.40 -16.70
C PRO A 681 -2.45 -16.93 -16.28
N TRP A 682 -2.05 -16.71 -15.04
CA TRP A 682 -0.79 -17.17 -14.45
C TRP A 682 -0.98 -18.18 -13.31
N ASP A 683 -2.18 -18.76 -13.18
CA ASP A 683 -2.40 -19.88 -12.28
C ASP A 683 -2.04 -21.20 -12.97
N ASN A 684 -0.92 -21.79 -12.55
CA ASN A 684 -0.42 -23.02 -13.16
C ASN A 684 -1.37 -24.21 -12.98
N ALA A 685 -2.10 -24.27 -11.85
CA ALA A 685 -3.02 -25.37 -11.57
C ALA A 685 -4.22 -25.39 -12.55
N LEU A 686 -4.61 -24.24 -13.09
CA LEU A 686 -5.68 -24.16 -14.09
C LEU A 686 -5.26 -24.72 -15.45
N TYR A 687 -4.01 -24.53 -15.86
CA TYR A 687 -3.50 -25.16 -17.10
C TYR A 687 -3.45 -26.67 -16.97
N GLU A 688 -3.00 -27.17 -15.82
CA GLU A 688 -3.00 -28.60 -15.52
C GLU A 688 -4.41 -29.19 -15.54
N ARG A 689 -5.36 -28.52 -14.88
CA ARG A 689 -6.77 -28.95 -14.86
C ARG A 689 -7.39 -28.89 -16.26
N SER A 690 -7.05 -27.87 -17.06
CA SER A 690 -7.52 -27.75 -18.44
C SER A 690 -7.01 -28.90 -19.29
N ALA A 691 -5.70 -29.18 -19.26
CA ALA A 691 -5.10 -30.24 -20.05
C ALA A 691 -5.70 -31.61 -19.72
N THR A 692 -5.80 -31.93 -18.43
CA THR A 692 -6.31 -33.23 -17.96
C THR A 692 -7.80 -33.43 -18.25
N LEU A 693 -8.64 -32.41 -18.06
CA LEU A 693 -10.07 -32.52 -18.35
C LEU A 693 -10.36 -32.63 -19.84
N ASN A 694 -9.70 -31.83 -20.68
CA ASN A 694 -9.88 -31.92 -22.13
C ASN A 694 -9.39 -33.28 -22.66
N LEU A 695 -8.26 -33.81 -22.16
CA LEU A 695 -7.79 -35.15 -22.53
C LEU A 695 -8.84 -36.22 -22.18
N MET A 696 -9.40 -36.16 -20.99
CA MET A 696 -10.42 -37.11 -20.54
C MET A 696 -11.68 -37.05 -21.43
N PHE A 697 -12.17 -35.86 -21.79
CA PHE A 697 -13.29 -35.74 -22.72
C PHE A 697 -12.95 -36.21 -24.15
N TYR A 698 -11.71 -35.99 -24.61
CA TYR A 698 -11.22 -36.57 -25.85
C TYR A 698 -11.30 -38.10 -25.81
N ASP A 699 -10.77 -38.74 -24.76
CA ASP A 699 -10.76 -40.19 -24.63
C ASP A 699 -12.17 -40.80 -24.55
N GLN A 700 -13.11 -40.11 -23.90
CA GLN A 700 -14.51 -40.53 -23.84
C GLN A 700 -15.21 -40.50 -25.20
N LEU A 701 -14.85 -39.55 -26.07
CA LEU A 701 -15.58 -39.28 -27.32
C LEU A 701 -14.87 -39.78 -28.57
N ARG A 702 -13.57 -40.09 -28.54
CA ARG A 702 -12.79 -40.43 -29.75
C ARG A 702 -13.34 -41.64 -30.51
N ALA A 703 -14.03 -42.55 -29.83
CA ALA A 703 -14.67 -43.72 -30.45
C ALA A 703 -16.09 -43.45 -31.00
N THR A 704 -16.82 -42.48 -30.42
CA THR A 704 -18.26 -42.29 -30.65
C THR A 704 -18.61 -40.98 -31.37
N ASN A 705 -17.82 -39.92 -31.17
CA ASN A 705 -18.00 -38.61 -31.79
C ASN A 705 -16.65 -37.95 -32.08
N LYS A 706 -16.05 -38.33 -33.21
CA LYS A 706 -14.71 -37.86 -33.62
C LYS A 706 -14.61 -36.33 -33.74
N ALA A 707 -15.63 -35.66 -34.28
CA ALA A 707 -15.60 -34.21 -34.47
C ALA A 707 -15.55 -33.47 -33.12
N GLN A 708 -16.31 -33.93 -32.13
CA GLN A 708 -16.28 -33.33 -30.79
C GLN A 708 -15.01 -33.69 -30.02
N ALA A 709 -14.52 -34.94 -30.15
CA ALA A 709 -13.24 -35.35 -29.60
C ALA A 709 -12.11 -34.46 -30.13
N GLU A 710 -12.10 -34.17 -31.44
CA GLU A 710 -11.09 -33.32 -32.06
C GLU A 710 -11.10 -31.88 -31.52
N SER A 711 -12.27 -31.36 -31.13
CA SER A 711 -12.32 -30.07 -30.43
C SER A 711 -11.59 -30.10 -29.09
N TYR A 712 -11.66 -31.22 -28.35
CA TYR A 712 -10.99 -31.38 -27.07
C TYR A 712 -9.48 -31.63 -27.23
N SER A 713 -9.05 -32.44 -28.21
CA SER A 713 -7.63 -32.63 -28.51
C SER A 713 -6.95 -31.30 -28.85
N ASN A 714 -7.58 -30.47 -29.68
CA ASN A 714 -7.09 -29.13 -30.01
C ASN A 714 -6.92 -28.24 -28.77
N LYS A 715 -7.87 -28.27 -27.82
CA LYS A 715 -7.76 -27.52 -26.56
C LYS A 715 -6.61 -27.98 -25.66
N VAL A 716 -6.29 -29.28 -25.65
CA VAL A 716 -5.11 -29.79 -24.93
C VAL A 716 -3.83 -29.18 -25.51
N ILE A 717 -3.68 -29.22 -26.84
CA ILE A 717 -2.51 -28.68 -27.54
C ILE A 717 -2.42 -27.15 -27.38
N GLU A 718 -3.55 -26.44 -27.46
CA GLU A 718 -3.62 -25.00 -27.20
C GLU A 718 -3.19 -24.65 -25.77
N THR A 719 -3.66 -25.41 -24.78
CA THR A 719 -3.29 -25.25 -23.37
C THR A 719 -1.78 -25.43 -23.19
N TYR A 720 -1.20 -26.49 -23.76
CA TYR A 720 0.25 -26.74 -23.75
C TYR A 720 1.04 -25.60 -24.39
N ASN A 721 0.66 -25.19 -25.59
CA ASN A 721 1.36 -24.13 -26.34
C ASN A 721 1.30 -22.79 -25.60
N THR A 722 0.16 -22.45 -25.02
CA THR A 722 -0.01 -21.22 -24.22
C THR A 722 0.87 -21.25 -22.97
N ALA A 723 0.91 -22.38 -22.25
CA ALA A 723 1.78 -22.55 -21.09
C ALA A 723 3.27 -22.47 -21.47
N LEU A 724 3.67 -23.11 -22.58
CA LEU A 724 5.05 -23.06 -23.08
C LEU A 724 5.46 -21.64 -23.47
N GLN A 725 4.59 -20.89 -24.16
CA GLN A 725 4.85 -19.48 -24.51
C GLN A 725 5.03 -18.62 -23.25
N LYS A 726 4.22 -18.86 -22.22
CA LYS A 726 4.33 -18.17 -20.94
C LYS A 726 5.65 -18.50 -20.21
N VAL A 727 6.06 -19.77 -20.17
CA VAL A 727 7.36 -20.16 -19.61
C VAL A 727 8.50 -19.46 -20.35
N LYS A 728 8.48 -19.48 -21.69
CA LYS A 728 9.46 -18.74 -22.50
C LYS A 728 9.45 -17.24 -22.22
N HIS A 729 8.28 -16.64 -21.98
CA HIS A 729 8.19 -15.23 -21.61
C HIS A 729 8.87 -14.95 -20.27
N LEU A 730 8.74 -15.83 -19.28
CA LEU A 730 9.39 -15.66 -17.98
C LEU A 730 10.93 -15.67 -18.09
N GLU A 731 11.48 -16.42 -19.04
CA GLU A 731 12.92 -16.41 -19.36
C GLU A 731 13.41 -15.06 -19.92
N THR A 732 12.50 -14.23 -20.44
CA THR A 732 12.82 -12.89 -20.96
C THR A 732 12.81 -11.79 -19.90
N LEU A 733 12.42 -12.11 -18.66
CA LEU A 733 12.41 -11.13 -17.57
C LEU A 733 13.85 -10.67 -17.25
N PRO A 734 14.05 -9.40 -16.85
CA PRO A 734 15.36 -8.94 -16.40
C PRO A 734 15.92 -9.83 -15.29
N LYS A 735 17.23 -10.11 -15.31
CA LYS A 735 17.88 -11.00 -14.30
C LYS A 735 17.62 -10.57 -12.85
N GLY A 736 17.47 -9.27 -12.63
CA GLY A 736 17.15 -8.68 -11.32
C GLY A 736 15.66 -8.62 -11.00
N GLN A 737 14.75 -9.20 -11.79
CA GLN A 737 13.31 -9.25 -11.52
C GLN A 737 12.90 -10.69 -11.19
N MET A 738 12.15 -10.88 -10.10
CA MET A 738 11.58 -12.20 -9.81
C MET A 738 10.37 -12.46 -10.71
N GLN A 739 10.20 -13.72 -11.11
CA GLN A 739 8.99 -14.11 -11.86
C GLN A 739 7.72 -14.01 -10.99
N GLY A 740 7.84 -14.17 -9.67
CA GLY A 740 6.72 -14.33 -8.75
C GLY A 740 6.45 -15.81 -8.44
N ALA A 741 5.18 -16.20 -8.35
CA ALA A 741 4.79 -17.59 -8.09
C ALA A 741 5.31 -18.55 -9.18
N ALA A 742 5.53 -19.81 -8.81
CA ALA A 742 6.04 -20.80 -9.74
C ALA A 742 5.05 -21.05 -10.88
N PHE A 743 5.55 -20.95 -12.12
CA PHE A 743 4.80 -21.26 -13.33
C PHE A 743 5.69 -22.04 -14.30
N ASN A 744 5.32 -23.28 -14.59
CA ASN A 744 6.13 -24.22 -15.36
C ASN A 744 5.26 -25.24 -16.10
N LEU A 745 5.79 -25.87 -17.13
CA LEU A 745 5.15 -27.03 -17.76
C LEU A 745 5.15 -28.20 -16.76
N THR A 746 3.99 -28.49 -16.19
CA THR A 746 3.84 -29.60 -15.23
C THR A 746 3.83 -30.94 -15.97
N PRO A 747 4.18 -32.05 -15.28
CA PRO A 747 4.09 -33.38 -15.87
C PRO A 747 2.73 -33.69 -16.49
N ASN A 748 1.65 -33.21 -15.89
CA ASN A 748 0.29 -33.43 -16.38
C ASN A 748 -0.03 -32.64 -17.65
N ILE A 749 0.51 -31.43 -17.81
CA ILE A 749 0.37 -30.65 -19.04
C ILE A 749 1.12 -31.36 -20.19
N ILE A 750 2.37 -31.79 -19.93
CA ILE A 750 3.22 -32.44 -20.93
C ILE A 750 2.65 -33.80 -21.34
N SER A 751 2.28 -34.64 -20.37
CA SER A 751 1.75 -35.98 -20.63
C SER A 751 0.41 -35.92 -21.37
N SER A 752 -0.44 -34.93 -21.11
CA SER A 752 -1.69 -34.75 -21.84
C SER A 752 -1.46 -34.40 -23.31
N ALA A 753 -0.56 -33.43 -23.59
CA ALA A 753 -0.22 -33.08 -24.96
C ALA A 753 0.44 -34.23 -25.72
N ALA A 754 1.35 -34.97 -25.06
CA ALA A 754 2.03 -36.10 -25.67
C ALA A 754 1.06 -37.23 -26.06
N GLN A 755 0.06 -37.51 -25.22
CA GLN A 755 -0.97 -38.49 -25.52
C GLN A 755 -1.79 -38.10 -26.76
N ILE A 756 -2.14 -36.83 -26.91
CA ILE A 756 -2.81 -36.32 -28.11
C ILE A 756 -1.92 -36.45 -29.35
N TYR A 757 -0.65 -36.05 -29.27
CA TYR A 757 0.29 -36.18 -30.39
C TYR A 757 0.46 -37.64 -30.84
N ILE A 758 0.63 -38.58 -29.89
CA ILE A 758 0.72 -40.01 -30.18
C ILE A 758 -0.58 -40.51 -30.82
N ALA A 759 -1.74 -40.09 -30.30
CA ALA A 759 -3.04 -40.48 -30.84
C ALA A 759 -3.26 -39.95 -32.26
N HIS A 760 -2.76 -38.76 -32.59
CA HIS A 760 -2.82 -38.19 -33.93
C HIS A 760 -1.72 -38.73 -34.87
N GLY A 761 -0.83 -39.60 -34.39
CA GLY A 761 0.28 -40.16 -35.15
C GLY A 761 1.52 -39.26 -35.25
N ASP A 762 1.51 -38.08 -34.64
CA ASP A 762 2.65 -37.14 -34.60
C ASP A 762 3.65 -37.52 -33.47
N ASN A 763 4.27 -38.68 -33.64
CA ASN A 763 5.20 -39.23 -32.65
C ASN A 763 6.48 -38.38 -32.49
N GLN A 764 6.86 -37.63 -33.52
CA GLN A 764 8.01 -36.74 -33.47
C GLN A 764 7.75 -35.53 -32.56
N ALA A 765 6.56 -34.92 -32.64
CA ALA A 765 6.18 -33.86 -31.72
C ALA A 765 6.09 -34.39 -30.28
N ALA A 766 5.49 -35.57 -30.07
CA ALA A 766 5.41 -36.21 -28.75
C ALA A 766 6.80 -36.42 -28.12
N GLU A 767 7.75 -36.97 -28.87
CA GLU A 767 9.12 -37.15 -28.40
C GLU A 767 9.77 -35.82 -28.01
N THR A 768 9.61 -34.79 -28.86
CA THR A 768 10.23 -33.48 -28.68
C THR A 768 9.85 -32.86 -27.35
N ILE A 769 8.56 -32.90 -26.99
CA ILE A 769 8.06 -32.29 -25.75
C ILE A 769 8.37 -33.13 -24.51
N LEU A 770 8.62 -34.43 -24.66
CA LEU A 770 8.92 -35.36 -23.56
C LEU A 770 10.41 -35.43 -23.23
N LYS A 771 11.30 -35.18 -24.20
CA LYS A 771 12.75 -35.39 -24.07
C LYS A 771 13.38 -34.65 -22.88
N SER A 772 12.89 -33.46 -22.54
CA SER A 772 13.39 -32.69 -21.39
C SER A 772 12.87 -33.19 -20.03
N SER A 773 11.92 -34.14 -20.02
CA SER A 773 11.12 -34.48 -18.83
C SER A 773 11.29 -35.93 -18.37
N ILE A 774 12.20 -36.69 -18.99
CA ILE A 774 12.47 -38.12 -18.69
C ILE A 774 13.61 -38.37 -17.69
N GLY A 775 14.24 -37.31 -17.17
CA GLY A 775 15.39 -37.40 -16.24
C GLY A 775 15.03 -37.50 -14.75
N GLY A 776 13.74 -37.58 -14.40
CA GLY A 776 13.27 -37.63 -13.01
C GLY A 776 13.45 -38.99 -12.33
N SER A 777 13.09 -39.09 -11.04
CA SER A 777 13.08 -40.37 -10.33
C SER A 777 11.93 -41.26 -10.80
N LEU A 778 12.24 -42.50 -11.18
CA LEU A 778 11.23 -43.51 -11.53
C LEU A 778 10.41 -43.99 -10.31
N ASP A 779 10.69 -43.53 -9.09
CA ASP A 779 9.80 -43.73 -7.94
C ASP A 779 8.49 -42.93 -8.07
N ASP A 780 8.51 -41.85 -8.84
CA ASP A 780 7.35 -40.97 -9.06
C ASP A 780 6.49 -41.48 -10.23
N ALA A 781 5.18 -41.60 -9.99
CA ALA A 781 4.23 -42.11 -10.97
C ALA A 781 4.10 -41.21 -12.21
N ASN A 782 4.21 -39.88 -12.03
CA ASN A 782 4.17 -38.94 -13.16
C ASN A 782 5.41 -39.11 -14.05
N THR A 783 6.58 -39.31 -13.44
CA THR A 783 7.82 -39.61 -14.16
C THR A 783 7.73 -40.94 -14.91
N GLN A 784 7.18 -42.00 -14.29
CA GLN A 784 6.92 -43.27 -14.99
C GLN A 784 6.04 -43.07 -16.23
N LEU A 785 4.96 -42.29 -16.12
CA LEU A 785 4.07 -41.98 -17.24
C LEU A 785 4.81 -41.22 -18.35
N LEU A 786 5.59 -40.19 -18.03
CA LEU A 786 6.35 -39.42 -19.02
C LEU A 786 7.37 -40.31 -19.76
N VAL A 787 8.10 -41.15 -19.03
CA VAL A 787 9.06 -42.10 -19.60
C VAL A 787 8.36 -43.13 -20.49
N ARG A 788 7.21 -43.65 -20.06
CA ARG A 788 6.39 -44.56 -20.88
C ARG A 788 5.98 -43.93 -22.20
N LEU A 789 5.42 -42.71 -22.15
CA LEU A 789 5.01 -41.99 -23.35
C LEU A 789 6.19 -41.71 -24.28
N TYR A 790 7.37 -41.42 -23.71
CA TYR A 790 8.59 -41.19 -24.49
C TYR A 790 9.01 -42.46 -25.23
N LEU A 791 9.07 -43.59 -24.53
CA LEU A 791 9.40 -44.89 -25.12
C LEU A 791 8.41 -45.27 -26.23
N VAL A 792 7.11 -45.08 -26.01
CA VAL A 792 6.08 -45.32 -27.04
C VAL A 792 6.30 -44.43 -28.27
N SER A 793 6.60 -43.14 -28.06
CA SER A 793 6.81 -42.18 -29.16
C SER A 793 8.02 -42.54 -30.04
N ILE A 794 9.13 -43.00 -29.47
CA ILE A 794 10.32 -43.40 -30.24
C ILE A 794 10.13 -44.78 -30.90
N MET A 795 9.43 -45.70 -30.22
CA MET A 795 9.14 -47.04 -30.74
C MET A 795 8.20 -47.01 -31.96
N LYS A 796 7.18 -46.14 -31.95
CA LYS A 796 6.32 -45.91 -33.14
C LYS A 796 7.08 -45.29 -34.33
N GLN A 797 8.26 -44.72 -34.09
CA GLN A 797 9.18 -44.23 -35.13
C GLN A 797 10.26 -45.26 -35.53
N GLY A 798 10.22 -46.49 -35.00
CA GLY A 798 11.20 -47.53 -35.28
C GLY A 798 12.53 -47.40 -34.51
N ARG A 799 12.59 -46.54 -33.48
CA ARG A 799 13.75 -46.38 -32.58
C ARG A 799 13.50 -47.02 -31.21
N SER A 800 14.55 -47.27 -30.44
CA SER A 800 14.43 -47.80 -29.07
C SER A 800 15.48 -47.19 -28.12
N ASP A 801 15.12 -47.12 -26.84
CA ASP A 801 16.02 -46.81 -25.72
C ASP A 801 15.91 -47.96 -24.72
N GLN A 802 16.74 -48.98 -24.92
CA GLN A 802 16.63 -50.25 -24.18
C GLN A 802 16.99 -50.09 -22.70
N ASP A 803 17.93 -49.20 -22.39
CA ASP A 803 18.37 -48.95 -21.02
C ASP A 803 17.24 -48.30 -20.21
N LEU A 804 16.59 -47.27 -20.77
CA LEU A 804 15.47 -46.61 -20.12
C LEU A 804 14.24 -47.54 -20.02
N TYR A 805 13.97 -48.33 -21.05
CA TYR A 805 12.91 -49.35 -21.04
C TYR A 805 13.11 -50.39 -19.94
N ASN A 806 14.32 -50.93 -19.81
CA ASN A 806 14.65 -51.91 -18.77
C ASN A 806 14.54 -51.32 -17.37
N LYS A 807 14.99 -50.06 -17.18
CA LYS A 807 14.86 -49.35 -15.89
C LYS A 807 13.40 -49.13 -15.50
N LEU A 808 12.54 -48.73 -16.45
CA LEU A 808 11.12 -48.52 -16.21
C LEU A 808 10.41 -49.83 -15.80
N ILE A 809 10.66 -50.93 -16.52
CA ILE A 809 10.02 -52.23 -16.24
C ILE A 809 10.55 -52.86 -14.96
N ALA A 810 11.84 -52.69 -14.66
CA ALA A 810 12.41 -53.13 -13.38
C ALA A 810 11.72 -52.45 -12.19
N LYS A 811 11.21 -51.23 -12.39
CA LYS A 811 10.47 -50.50 -11.36
C LYS A 811 9.02 -50.92 -11.25
N ASN A 812 8.34 -51.14 -12.38
CA ASN A 812 6.94 -51.54 -12.43
C ASN A 812 6.72 -52.52 -13.58
N ALA A 813 6.47 -53.80 -13.24
CA ALA A 813 6.31 -54.86 -14.24
C ALA A 813 5.10 -54.66 -15.17
N ASN A 814 4.08 -53.88 -14.73
CA ASN A 814 2.89 -53.60 -15.54
C ASN A 814 3.19 -52.65 -16.72
N GLU A 815 4.33 -51.95 -16.71
CA GLU A 815 4.75 -51.00 -17.75
C GLU A 815 4.89 -51.68 -19.12
N ARG A 816 5.38 -52.92 -19.15
CA ARG A 816 5.50 -53.69 -20.41
C ARG A 816 4.14 -53.82 -21.09
N ALA A 817 3.13 -54.26 -20.36
CA ALA A 817 1.78 -54.44 -20.91
C ALA A 817 1.17 -53.11 -21.37
N GLN A 818 1.45 -52.01 -20.65
CA GLN A 818 0.95 -50.69 -20.99
C GLN A 818 1.60 -50.14 -22.26
N ILE A 819 2.93 -50.28 -22.42
CA ILE A 819 3.65 -49.91 -23.64
C ILE A 819 3.13 -50.73 -24.83
N ASP A 820 3.03 -52.05 -24.69
CA ASP A 820 2.55 -52.93 -25.76
C ASP A 820 1.13 -52.58 -26.21
N ASN A 821 0.26 -52.19 -25.26
CA ASN A 821 -1.10 -51.76 -25.58
C ASN A 821 -1.11 -50.46 -26.40
N MET A 822 -0.31 -49.46 -25.98
CA MET A 822 -0.23 -48.17 -26.69
C MET A 822 0.40 -48.29 -28.09
N LEU A 823 1.30 -49.26 -28.29
CA LEU A 823 1.86 -49.55 -29.62
C LEU A 823 0.81 -50.14 -30.58
N LYS A 824 -0.09 -50.98 -30.07
CA LYS A 824 -1.16 -51.65 -30.85
C LYS A 824 -2.32 -50.74 -31.24
N THR A 825 -2.56 -49.65 -30.50
CA THR A 825 -3.58 -48.67 -30.88
C THR A 825 -3.16 -47.97 -32.18
N ALA A 826 -3.95 -48.15 -33.24
CA ALA A 826 -3.85 -47.38 -34.47
C ALA A 826 -4.23 -45.91 -34.19
N PRO A 827 -3.61 -44.93 -34.90
CA PRO A 827 -4.00 -43.52 -34.81
C PRO A 827 -5.46 -43.29 -35.23
#